data_AF-A0A2H4S8Y9-F1
#
_entry.id   AF-A0A2H4S8Y9-F1
#
_cell.length_a   1.000
_cell.length_b   1.000
_cell.length_c   1.000
_cell.angle_alpha   90.00
_cell.angle_beta   90.00
_cell.angle_gamma   90.00
#
_symmetry.space_group_name_H-M   'P 1'
#
loop_
_entity.id
_entity.type
_entity.pdbx_description
1 polymer ?
#
loop_
_entity_poly.entity_id
_entity_poly.type
_entity_poly.pdbx_seq_one_letter_code
_entity_poly.pdbx_strand_id
1 'polypeptide(L)'
;MRIWRNTPTLSRPKPPKLVTPRLWTSIIKAQYQTAWAGSESTSESQRRPLSCSPSTATGSRPKRTRRRRKFNMLEFYWAFCYWFHFVVFLELLFLHMKSLCGGAAVASVTVAPWESHRKTTSLRLHHKRHKNRVYLLTARVAHGPRSTAHSILQCVHFLVPLFPPTQRASPSLTLPHVTHSLTLAMAPNSAIPAGWSFTTLLLAIANLLIPVSILIFATGFFPYKPFLPGLSEFEVLESGPPPQAPFDKLVFVVIDALRSDFVYSQGSGFKYTQSLIRDGAAIPFTAYARSPTVTMPRLKAITTGSIPSFVDLILNIDEGDESSALAAQDTWLAQLKAKNTGKVLMYGDDTWLKLFPDFFDRHDGTSSFFVADFTEVDNNVTRHINGELQNDDWSLMVLHYLGLDHIGHKSGPRSSNMVPKQQEMDAIVRTIYDSLSSNNHLESTLLVVCGDHGMNDAGNHGASSPGETSPALLFLSPKLKAIARAYESPTLPRDEFNYYSEVEQSDIVPTVAALLGFPVSKNNLGAFIPEFLPFWSSPKDKIQILVRNARQILNIVTASFGPELFDLVPSTDPCQLKRTDISELACEWQFITQRALTLGAENKLDQEWLDSTSQWIRKAQNLMSSMASNYDMPRLYLGLALAVMAVTAAASAPFVQGINRPQTAFPLVLISLLYGAMMFASSYVEEEHHFWYWAATLWLAFLGAKAIRRSGKFSSGSWYVVALLAVRVMRSWNQTGQKFAGEPDIVKLFVHQYPAALWMAIISMYAITWFQMLPSLESIPFVAATSITSVLISSAFTFKLAFTAADAPELVVGFVKTLNDKFEGQSLLWRARVVFIVLGLLSTFAIVRGVSGGRHAISATRLLHELLTIFAMTQSRAANIPLFLLAHIIYCAIDAKQMTLADITTSSILFQHASFFAAGGSNAISSVDLSSAYNGIAGFNVVTVGILTFVSNWAGPLYWTSATTALLLDKFRAGERGVFWQHTALLSIFATASVAFVMAACIVMRTHLFIWTVFSPKYLYAMAWNIAQHLLVNIGLSGALFWLGTR
;
A
#
# COMPACT_ATOMS: atom_id res chain seq x y z
N MET A 1 -57.55 5.42 32.65
CA MET A 1 -58.59 5.44 33.72
C MET A 1 -59.43 4.16 33.57
N ARG A 2 -59.80 3.49 34.68
CA ARG A 2 -60.83 2.43 34.83
C ARG A 2 -61.12 1.40 33.68
N ILE A 3 -60.93 0.10 34.00
CA ILE A 3 -61.95 -1.01 33.96
C ILE A 3 -62.43 -1.50 32.55
N TRP A 4 -62.57 -2.81 32.23
CA TRP A 4 -62.37 -4.07 32.98
C TRP A 4 -62.07 -5.31 32.07
N ARG A 5 -61.56 -6.34 32.76
CA ARG A 5 -61.63 -7.81 32.57
C ARG A 5 -62.65 -8.39 31.54
N ASN A 6 -62.26 -9.48 30.86
CA ASN A 6 -62.69 -10.86 31.24
C ASN A 6 -62.02 -11.99 30.43
N THR A 7 -61.55 -13.01 31.15
CA THR A 7 -61.37 -14.42 30.72
C THR A 7 -62.36 -15.27 31.56
N PRO A 8 -62.40 -16.63 31.59
CA PRO A 8 -61.73 -17.67 30.77
C PRO A 8 -62.71 -18.76 30.24
N THR A 9 -62.22 -19.83 29.58
CA THR A 9 -62.30 -21.27 30.06
C THR A 9 -62.15 -22.38 28.98
N LEU A 10 -61.05 -23.12 29.09
CA LEU A 10 -60.93 -24.60 29.18
C LEU A 10 -61.81 -25.59 28.35
N SER A 11 -61.12 -26.43 27.56
CA SER A 11 -61.25 -27.91 27.61
C SER A 11 -59.96 -28.62 27.11
N ARG A 12 -59.83 -29.94 27.33
CA ARG A 12 -58.67 -30.85 27.04
C ARG A 12 -59.26 -32.24 26.58
N PRO A 13 -58.50 -33.29 26.12
CA PRO A 13 -57.04 -33.48 26.03
C PRO A 13 -56.46 -34.17 24.73
N LYS A 14 -55.12 -34.14 24.60
CA LYS A 14 -54.09 -35.13 24.09
C LYS A 14 -54.52 -36.44 23.35
N PRO A 15 -53.59 -37.16 22.64
CA PRO A 15 -52.46 -36.81 21.72
C PRO A 15 -52.47 -37.77 20.46
N PRO A 16 -51.38 -38.19 19.74
CA PRO A 16 -49.97 -37.74 19.61
C PRO A 16 -49.34 -37.65 18.17
N LYS A 17 -48.29 -36.80 18.04
CA LYS A 17 -47.03 -36.96 17.24
C LYS A 17 -46.95 -36.94 15.67
N LEU A 18 -45.89 -36.25 15.21
CA LEU A 18 -45.03 -36.39 13.99
C LEU A 18 -45.42 -35.73 12.64
N VAL A 19 -44.71 -34.63 12.30
CA VAL A 19 -43.84 -34.39 11.08
C VAL A 19 -44.46 -34.64 9.67
N THR A 20 -44.41 -33.75 8.65
CA THR A 20 -43.56 -32.58 8.29
C THR A 20 -44.36 -31.53 7.43
N PRO A 21 -43.92 -30.26 7.27
CA PRO A 21 -44.64 -29.26 6.48
C PRO A 21 -44.07 -28.99 5.05
N ARG A 22 -44.96 -28.87 4.05
CA ARG A 22 -44.78 -28.14 2.76
C ARG A 22 -46.15 -27.65 2.25
N LEU A 23 -46.15 -26.75 1.26
CA LEU A 23 -47.22 -25.78 0.90
C LEU A 23 -47.31 -24.62 1.94
N TRP A 24 -47.71 -23.39 1.59
CA TRP A 24 -48.47 -22.92 0.41
C TRP A 24 -47.82 -21.74 -0.33
N THR A 25 -48.13 -21.64 -1.63
CA THR A 25 -47.96 -20.43 -2.45
C THR A 25 -49.31 -19.96 -3.02
N SER A 26 -49.41 -18.65 -3.25
CA SER A 26 -50.44 -17.92 -4.03
C SER A 26 -51.83 -17.67 -3.39
N ILE A 27 -52.46 -16.58 -3.85
CA ILE A 27 -53.75 -15.98 -3.41
C ILE A 27 -53.60 -15.35 -2.00
N ILE A 28 -53.77 -14.04 -1.75
CA ILE A 28 -54.82 -13.10 -2.19
C ILE A 28 -54.25 -11.83 -2.90
N LYS A 29 -55.09 -11.14 -3.69
CA LYS A 29 -54.81 -9.83 -4.32
C LYS A 29 -55.24 -8.63 -3.44
N ALA A 30 -54.51 -7.52 -3.61
CA ALA A 30 -54.96 -6.13 -3.56
C ALA A 30 -55.49 -5.51 -2.23
N GLN A 31 -54.73 -4.54 -1.72
CA GLN A 31 -55.27 -3.22 -1.35
C GLN A 31 -54.16 -2.14 -1.47
N TYR A 32 -54.55 -0.87 -1.38
CA TYR A 32 -53.75 0.37 -1.52
C TYR A 32 -53.44 0.91 -2.93
N GLN A 33 -54.37 1.72 -3.43
CA GLN A 33 -54.06 3.06 -3.98
C GLN A 33 -53.71 3.97 -2.76
N THR A 34 -53.09 5.15 -2.85
CA THR A 34 -52.87 6.16 -3.91
C THR A 34 -51.38 6.62 -3.90
N ALA A 35 -50.82 7.43 -4.80
CA ALA A 35 -51.42 8.51 -5.61
C ALA A 35 -50.60 8.88 -6.88
N TRP A 36 -51.11 9.89 -7.59
CA TRP A 36 -50.58 10.55 -8.80
C TRP A 36 -50.60 9.75 -10.11
N ALA A 37 -50.79 10.47 -11.21
CA ALA A 37 -51.19 9.95 -12.52
C ALA A 37 -50.42 10.63 -13.66
N GLY A 38 -50.32 9.93 -14.81
CA GLY A 38 -49.59 10.41 -15.99
C GLY A 38 -49.72 9.46 -17.19
N SER A 39 -50.90 9.51 -17.83
CA SER A 39 -51.18 9.15 -19.24
C SER A 39 -50.34 8.08 -19.99
N GLU A 40 -51.03 7.01 -20.41
CA GLU A 40 -51.03 6.48 -21.80
C GLU A 40 -49.74 5.89 -22.43
N SER A 41 -49.78 4.82 -23.24
CA SER A 41 -50.87 3.90 -23.64
C SER A 41 -50.31 2.63 -24.33
N THR A 42 -51.17 1.61 -24.53
CA THR A 42 -51.07 0.52 -25.54
C THR A 42 -49.81 -0.39 -25.54
N SER A 43 -49.89 -1.66 -25.11
CA SER A 43 -50.47 -2.87 -25.78
C SER A 43 -49.52 -3.53 -26.80
N GLU A 44 -49.47 -4.85 -27.01
CA GLU A 44 -50.02 -6.04 -26.33
C GLU A 44 -49.41 -7.31 -26.99
N SER A 45 -49.67 -8.50 -26.41
CA SER A 45 -49.51 -9.84 -27.02
C SER A 45 -48.08 -10.43 -27.06
N GLN A 46 -47.88 -11.75 -27.19
CA GLN A 46 -48.42 -12.93 -26.47
C GLN A 46 -47.73 -14.19 -27.05
N ARG A 47 -47.77 -15.32 -26.32
CA ARG A 47 -47.40 -16.70 -26.76
C ARG A 47 -45.90 -16.96 -26.99
N ARG A 48 -45.37 -18.19 -26.82
CA ARG A 48 -45.72 -19.36 -25.98
C ARG A 48 -44.41 -20.19 -25.78
N PRO A 49 -44.33 -21.07 -24.76
CA PRO A 49 -43.07 -21.74 -24.40
C PRO A 49 -42.79 -23.02 -25.20
N LEU A 50 -41.53 -23.44 -25.21
CA LEU A 50 -41.09 -24.81 -25.46
C LEU A 50 -40.12 -25.26 -24.36
N SER A 51 -40.28 -26.51 -23.94
CA SER A 51 -39.55 -27.14 -22.83
C SER A 51 -38.71 -28.31 -23.33
N CYS A 52 -37.51 -28.51 -22.78
CA CYS A 52 -36.83 -29.81 -22.76
C CYS A 52 -35.99 -29.98 -21.48
N SER A 53 -35.82 -31.23 -21.06
CA SER A 53 -35.25 -31.62 -19.76
C SER A 53 -33.74 -31.97 -19.84
N PRO A 54 -33.01 -31.99 -18.72
CA PRO A 54 -31.54 -32.08 -18.72
C PRO A 54 -31.01 -33.53 -18.75
N SER A 55 -29.78 -33.70 -19.21
CA SER A 55 -29.01 -34.95 -19.16
C SER A 55 -27.86 -34.86 -18.14
N THR A 56 -27.76 -35.83 -17.24
CA THR A 56 -26.66 -35.96 -16.27
C THR A 56 -25.43 -36.63 -16.88
N ALA A 57 -24.23 -36.24 -16.44
CA ALA A 57 -22.98 -36.96 -16.71
C ALA A 57 -22.04 -36.89 -15.48
N THR A 58 -21.23 -37.92 -15.26
CA THR A 58 -20.56 -38.17 -13.96
C THR A 58 -19.03 -38.21 -14.02
N GLY A 59 -18.40 -37.46 -13.11
CA GLY A 59 -17.26 -37.88 -12.28
C GLY A 59 -15.91 -38.25 -12.91
N SER A 60 -14.85 -37.56 -12.48
CA SER A 60 -13.60 -38.22 -12.03
C SER A 60 -12.72 -37.26 -11.20
N ARG A 61 -11.95 -37.80 -10.24
CA ARG A 61 -10.95 -37.08 -9.42
C ARG A 61 -9.60 -37.81 -9.49
N PRO A 62 -8.48 -37.16 -9.89
CA PRO A 62 -7.15 -37.73 -9.76
C PRO A 62 -6.55 -37.45 -8.36
N LYS A 63 -5.93 -38.47 -7.74
CA LYS A 63 -5.11 -38.29 -6.52
C LYS A 63 -3.74 -37.72 -6.91
N ARG A 64 -3.18 -36.78 -6.13
CA ARG A 64 -1.83 -36.21 -6.33
C ARG A 64 -0.96 -36.41 -5.09
N THR A 65 0.15 -37.13 -5.23
CA THR A 65 1.12 -37.39 -4.15
C THR A 65 2.12 -36.24 -4.01
N ARG A 66 2.15 -35.56 -2.85
CA ARG A 66 3.02 -34.41 -2.57
C ARG A 66 4.37 -34.89 -2.00
N ARG A 67 5.45 -34.87 -2.78
CA ARG A 67 6.83 -35.10 -2.28
C ARG A 67 7.31 -33.85 -1.53
N ARG A 68 7.61 -33.97 -0.23
CA ARG A 68 8.34 -32.93 0.52
C ARG A 68 9.79 -32.84 0.00
N ARG A 69 10.28 -31.63 -0.28
CA ARG A 69 11.71 -31.28 -0.26
C ARG A 69 11.95 -30.40 0.97
N LYS A 70 13.08 -30.58 1.65
CA LYS A 70 13.61 -29.59 2.59
C LYS A 70 14.50 -28.62 1.82
N PHE A 71 14.46 -27.35 2.17
CA PHE A 71 15.45 -26.35 1.77
C PHE A 71 16.03 -25.70 3.04
N ASN A 72 17.26 -25.21 2.94
CA ASN A 72 18.02 -24.63 4.05
C ASN A 72 18.16 -23.11 3.86
N MET A 73 18.49 -22.39 4.94
CA MET A 73 18.76 -20.94 4.92
C MET A 73 20.00 -20.58 4.08
N LEU A 74 19.83 -20.47 2.76
CA LEU A 74 20.79 -19.86 1.83
C LEU A 74 20.12 -19.05 0.71
N GLU A 75 18.79 -19.15 0.54
CA GLU A 75 18.06 -18.49 -0.56
C GLU A 75 17.74 -17.01 -0.29
N PHE A 76 17.87 -16.54 0.96
CA PHE A 76 17.64 -15.14 1.34
C PHE A 76 18.58 -14.15 0.62
N TYR A 77 19.80 -14.60 0.26
CA TYR A 77 20.73 -13.82 -0.56
C TYR A 77 20.33 -13.79 -2.05
N TRP A 78 19.57 -14.79 -2.51
CA TRP A 78 19.18 -14.94 -3.90
C TRP A 78 17.94 -14.12 -4.29
N ALA A 79 17.02 -13.83 -3.36
CA ALA A 79 15.86 -12.98 -3.63
C ALA A 79 16.28 -11.59 -4.16
N PHE A 80 17.24 -10.94 -3.52
CA PHE A 80 17.82 -9.68 -3.98
C PHE A 80 18.57 -9.84 -5.33
N CYS A 81 19.23 -10.99 -5.53
CA CYS A 81 19.85 -11.33 -6.81
C CYS A 81 18.85 -11.64 -7.93
N TYR A 82 17.57 -11.96 -7.66
CA TYR A 82 16.57 -12.13 -8.74
C TYR A 82 16.18 -10.80 -9.37
N TRP A 83 16.16 -9.70 -8.61
CA TRP A 83 16.05 -8.35 -9.18
C TRP A 83 17.31 -7.98 -9.98
N PHE A 84 18.50 -8.36 -9.49
CA PHE A 84 19.74 -8.25 -10.26
C PHE A 84 19.71 -9.10 -11.54
N HIS A 85 19.08 -10.29 -11.53
CA HIS A 85 18.89 -11.10 -12.73
C HIS A 85 17.89 -10.52 -13.73
N PHE A 86 16.94 -9.66 -13.30
CA PHE A 86 16.15 -8.85 -14.23
C PHE A 86 17.01 -7.78 -14.93
N VAL A 87 17.95 -7.17 -14.21
CA VAL A 87 18.96 -6.27 -14.81
C VAL A 87 19.91 -7.03 -15.76
N VAL A 88 20.37 -8.23 -15.39
CA VAL A 88 21.18 -9.09 -16.27
C VAL A 88 20.37 -9.62 -17.46
N PHE A 89 19.06 -9.84 -17.32
CA PHE A 89 18.18 -10.18 -18.46
C PHE A 89 18.05 -9.01 -19.44
N LEU A 90 17.93 -7.77 -18.93
CA LEU A 90 18.01 -6.55 -19.75
C LEU A 90 19.38 -6.38 -20.41
N GLU A 91 20.48 -6.70 -19.70
CA GLU A 91 21.84 -6.66 -20.24
C GLU A 91 22.07 -7.72 -21.33
N LEU A 92 21.55 -8.94 -21.14
CA LEU A 92 21.52 -9.99 -22.17
C LEU A 92 20.66 -9.60 -23.37
N LEU A 93 19.53 -8.91 -23.16
CA LEU A 93 18.72 -8.35 -24.25
C LEU A 93 19.52 -7.27 -25.02
N PHE A 94 20.28 -6.43 -24.31
CA PHE A 94 21.18 -5.43 -24.90
C PHE A 94 22.35 -6.04 -25.67
N LEU A 95 22.92 -7.15 -25.18
CA LEU A 95 23.96 -7.92 -25.85
C LEU A 95 23.42 -8.63 -27.09
N HIS A 96 22.21 -9.17 -27.03
CA HIS A 96 21.54 -9.78 -28.19
C HIS A 96 21.22 -8.73 -29.27
N MET A 97 20.78 -7.52 -28.87
CA MET A 97 20.62 -6.39 -29.81
C MET A 97 21.96 -5.89 -30.39
N LYS A 98 23.07 -5.93 -29.63
CA LYS A 98 24.41 -5.66 -30.18
C LYS A 98 24.81 -6.69 -31.26
N SER A 99 24.50 -7.97 -31.04
CA SER A 99 24.79 -9.04 -32.00
C SER A 99 24.06 -8.90 -33.35
N LEU A 100 23.00 -8.08 -33.40
CA LEU A 100 22.23 -7.81 -34.63
C LEU A 100 22.69 -6.56 -35.39
N CYS A 101 23.80 -5.92 -34.99
CA CYS A 101 24.32 -4.69 -35.61
C CYS A 101 25.84 -4.69 -35.88
N GLY A 102 26.50 -5.86 -35.89
CA GLY A 102 27.91 -5.99 -36.25
C GLY A 102 28.18 -7.29 -37.02
N GLY A 103 28.90 -7.22 -38.15
CA GLY A 103 29.19 -8.36 -39.01
C GLY A 103 30.64 -8.85 -38.88
N ALA A 104 30.80 -10.17 -38.79
CA ALA A 104 32.07 -10.92 -38.68
C ALA A 104 32.89 -10.67 -37.38
N ALA A 105 33.68 -11.63 -36.89
CA ALA A 105 34.00 -12.96 -37.42
C ALA A 105 33.61 -14.11 -36.46
N VAL A 106 33.45 -15.32 -37.00
CA VAL A 106 33.13 -16.53 -36.24
C VAL A 106 34.42 -17.24 -35.81
N ALA A 107 34.52 -17.59 -34.52
CA ALA A 107 35.46 -18.57 -34.01
C ALA A 107 34.67 -19.65 -33.27
N SER A 108 34.89 -20.93 -33.62
CA SER A 108 34.09 -22.06 -33.14
C SER A 108 34.62 -22.64 -31.82
N VAL A 109 33.71 -22.92 -30.88
CA VAL A 109 33.96 -23.81 -29.74
C VAL A 109 32.81 -24.82 -29.68
N THR A 110 33.11 -26.08 -30.01
CA THR A 110 32.17 -27.20 -29.90
C THR A 110 32.19 -27.80 -28.51
N VAL A 111 31.01 -28.07 -27.94
CA VAL A 111 30.86 -28.87 -26.72
C VAL A 111 29.98 -30.08 -27.04
N ALA A 112 30.52 -31.29 -26.81
CA ALA A 112 29.79 -32.55 -26.98
C ALA A 112 29.19 -33.01 -25.62
N PRO A 113 28.04 -33.71 -25.63
CA PRO A 113 27.45 -34.25 -24.40
C PRO A 113 28.21 -35.50 -23.91
N TRP A 114 28.22 -35.72 -22.59
CA TRP A 114 28.77 -36.93 -21.98
C TRP A 114 27.67 -37.75 -21.28
N GLU A 115 27.60 -39.05 -21.60
CA GLU A 115 26.55 -39.95 -21.09
C GLU A 115 26.86 -40.57 -19.73
N SER A 116 25.82 -41.10 -19.07
CA SER A 116 25.96 -41.84 -17.81
C SER A 116 26.50 -43.26 -18.01
N HIS A 117 27.36 -43.74 -17.11
CA HIS A 117 27.69 -45.15 -16.99
C HIS A 117 27.64 -45.65 -15.54
N ARG A 118 27.11 -46.86 -15.35
CA ARG A 118 27.01 -47.55 -14.04
C ARG A 118 28.09 -48.62 -13.91
N LYS A 119 28.68 -48.74 -12.71
CA LYS A 119 29.14 -50.00 -12.07
C LYS A 119 28.89 -49.81 -10.55
N THR A 120 28.23 -50.67 -9.75
CA THR A 120 28.45 -52.08 -9.39
C THR A 120 29.88 -52.31 -8.84
N THR A 121 30.13 -52.82 -7.62
CA THR A 121 29.27 -53.48 -6.58
C THR A 121 29.90 -53.20 -5.17
N SER A 122 29.72 -53.85 -3.99
CA SER A 122 29.09 -55.12 -3.55
C SER A 122 28.90 -55.21 -2.00
N LEU A 123 27.87 -55.96 -1.57
CA LEU A 123 27.75 -56.82 -0.35
C LEU A 123 28.08 -56.31 1.09
N ARG A 124 27.03 -56.43 1.95
CA ARG A 124 27.01 -57.07 3.31
C ARG A 124 27.78 -56.41 4.49
N LEU A 125 27.42 -56.55 5.79
CA LEU A 125 26.33 -57.26 6.50
C LEU A 125 26.03 -56.64 7.90
N HIS A 126 24.77 -56.74 8.36
CA HIS A 126 24.26 -56.84 9.76
C HIS A 126 24.48 -55.77 10.90
N HIS A 127 23.33 -55.44 11.52
CA HIS A 127 23.00 -55.36 12.97
C HIS A 127 23.02 -54.04 13.79
N LYS A 128 21.80 -53.72 14.29
CA LYS A 128 21.36 -52.98 15.49
C LYS A 128 22.41 -52.52 16.55
N ARG A 129 22.41 -51.22 16.90
CA ARG A 129 21.77 -50.65 18.13
C ARG A 129 21.99 -49.13 18.28
N HIS A 130 21.24 -48.50 19.20
CA HIS A 130 21.42 -47.09 19.60
C HIS A 130 22.74 -46.84 20.34
N LYS A 131 23.29 -45.63 20.20
CA LYS A 131 23.54 -44.70 21.34
C LYS A 131 23.98 -43.31 20.86
N ASN A 132 23.63 -42.29 21.64
CA ASN A 132 24.24 -40.95 21.54
C ASN A 132 25.65 -40.97 22.13
N ARG A 133 26.59 -40.22 21.53
CA ARG A 133 27.43 -39.22 22.24
C ARG A 133 28.26 -38.37 21.29
N VAL A 134 28.46 -37.12 21.69
CA VAL A 134 29.47 -36.18 21.16
C VAL A 134 30.84 -36.59 21.68
N TYR A 135 31.90 -36.42 20.89
CA TYR A 135 33.24 -36.04 21.37
C TYR A 135 34.00 -35.22 20.29
N LEU A 136 35.16 -34.69 20.67
CA LEU A 136 35.85 -33.52 20.10
C LEU A 136 37.38 -33.76 20.18
N LEU A 137 38.22 -32.77 19.80
CA LEU A 137 39.71 -32.73 19.88
C LEU A 137 40.47 -33.51 18.75
N THR A 138 41.67 -33.13 18.29
CA THR A 138 42.54 -31.92 18.47
C THR A 138 43.62 -31.79 17.38
N ALA A 139 44.31 -30.62 17.37
CA ALA A 139 45.75 -30.38 17.15
C ALA A 139 46.05 -29.39 15.99
N ARG A 140 47.02 -28.46 16.09
CA ARG A 140 47.96 -28.07 17.19
C ARG A 140 48.35 -26.59 17.03
N VAL A 141 48.91 -25.97 18.07
CA VAL A 141 49.40 -24.57 18.07
C VAL A 141 50.85 -24.51 18.52
N ALA A 142 51.66 -23.62 17.93
CA ALA A 142 53.00 -23.24 18.45
C ALA A 142 53.42 -21.82 18.01
N HIS A 143 53.56 -20.93 18.99
CA HIS A 143 54.38 -19.69 19.07
C HIS A 143 54.37 -18.61 17.94
N GLY A 144 54.19 -17.34 18.37
CA GLY A 144 54.60 -16.13 17.64
C GLY A 144 56.02 -15.66 18.04
N PRO A 145 56.44 -14.38 17.82
CA PRO A 145 55.61 -13.17 17.99
C PRO A 145 55.81 -12.00 16.98
N ARG A 146 54.93 -10.99 17.10
CA ARG A 146 55.02 -9.58 16.61
C ARG A 146 54.94 -9.32 15.08
N SER A 147 54.37 -8.13 14.79
CA SER A 147 54.39 -7.36 13.53
C SER A 147 54.06 -8.06 12.21
N THR A 148 52.83 -7.86 11.72
CA THR A 148 52.56 -7.06 10.50
C THR A 148 51.06 -6.87 10.30
N ALA A 149 50.59 -5.63 10.37
CA ALA A 149 49.22 -5.24 9.99
C ALA A 149 49.30 -4.35 8.74
N HIS A 150 49.17 -4.95 7.56
CA HIS A 150 49.13 -4.27 6.27
C HIS A 150 48.32 -5.10 5.26
N SER A 151 47.92 -4.46 4.15
CA SER A 151 47.11 -5.05 3.06
C SER A 151 45.65 -5.34 3.40
N ILE A 152 44.85 -4.28 3.58
CA ILE A 152 43.57 -3.98 2.87
C ILE A 152 43.08 -2.59 3.36
N LEU A 153 43.85 -1.52 3.08
CA LEU A 153 43.35 -0.14 3.20
C LEU A 153 44.25 0.88 2.46
N GLN A 154 44.12 1.00 1.14
CA GLN A 154 44.76 2.10 0.38
C GLN A 154 44.12 2.32 -1.01
N CYS A 155 43.08 3.17 -1.08
CA CYS A 155 42.69 3.85 -2.34
C CYS A 155 41.76 5.08 -2.14
N VAL A 156 41.84 5.76 -1.00
CA VAL A 156 41.15 7.05 -0.78
C VAL A 156 42.09 7.99 -0.02
N HIS A 157 42.65 9.00 -0.70
CA HIS A 157 43.05 10.30 -0.12
C HIS A 157 43.70 11.21 -1.19
N PHE A 158 42.99 12.25 -1.61
CA PHE A 158 43.41 13.53 -2.23
C PHE A 158 42.09 14.24 -2.62
N LEU A 159 41.82 15.53 -2.32
CA LEU A 159 42.65 16.67 -1.94
C LEU A 159 42.00 17.48 -0.78
N VAL A 160 42.84 18.19 0.00
CA VAL A 160 42.73 19.61 0.43
C VAL A 160 43.74 19.87 1.56
N PRO A 161 44.59 20.91 1.46
CA PRO A 161 45.08 21.63 2.63
C PRO A 161 44.93 23.16 2.52
N LEU A 162 44.98 23.84 3.67
CA LEU A 162 44.82 25.30 3.84
C LEU A 162 46.17 26.03 4.00
N PHE A 163 46.14 27.37 3.89
CA PHE A 163 47.29 28.28 4.04
C PHE A 163 47.87 28.36 5.46
N PRO A 164 49.18 28.59 5.58
CA PRO A 164 49.79 29.46 6.59
C PRO A 164 50.55 30.68 5.99
N PRO A 165 51.00 31.68 6.79
CA PRO A 165 51.31 33.03 6.28
C PRO A 165 52.80 33.47 6.23
N THR A 166 53.07 34.40 5.30
CA THR A 166 54.05 35.52 5.33
C THR A 166 55.48 35.33 5.90
N GLN A 167 56.50 35.65 5.08
CA GLN A 167 57.29 36.90 5.24
C GLN A 167 58.14 37.26 4.01
N ARG A 168 58.95 38.33 4.09
CA ARG A 168 59.55 39.09 2.97
C ARG A 168 60.94 38.58 2.54
N ALA A 169 61.23 38.62 1.24
CA ALA A 169 62.49 39.17 0.68
C ALA A 169 62.43 39.32 -0.86
N SER A 170 63.19 40.27 -1.41
CA SER A 170 63.44 40.53 -2.85
C SER A 170 64.75 41.34 -2.96
N PRO A 171 65.34 41.66 -4.14
CA PRO A 171 65.00 41.26 -5.52
C PRO A 171 66.22 40.72 -6.33
N SER A 172 66.05 40.39 -7.62
CA SER A 172 66.92 40.86 -8.75
C SER A 172 66.61 40.18 -10.10
N LEU A 173 66.69 40.99 -11.19
CA LEU A 173 67.08 40.72 -12.60
C LEU A 173 66.68 39.39 -13.31
N THR A 174 66.28 39.34 -14.60
CA THR A 174 66.08 40.37 -15.66
C THR A 174 65.08 39.88 -16.73
N LEU A 175 64.47 40.80 -17.47
CA LEU A 175 63.66 40.55 -18.69
C LEU A 175 64.55 40.43 -19.95
N PRO A 176 64.07 39.75 -21.02
CA PRO A 176 63.39 40.49 -22.10
C PRO A 176 62.09 39.84 -22.61
N HIS A 177 61.29 40.62 -23.35
CA HIS A 177 59.98 40.21 -23.88
C HIS A 177 60.07 39.43 -25.20
N VAL A 178 59.18 38.43 -25.36
CA VAL A 178 58.48 38.16 -26.63
C VAL A 178 57.01 37.90 -26.31
N THR A 179 56.10 38.53 -27.05
CA THR A 179 54.64 38.41 -26.86
C THR A 179 54.04 37.37 -27.80
N HIS A 180 53.44 36.31 -27.26
CA HIS A 180 52.41 35.54 -27.96
C HIS A 180 51.35 35.02 -26.99
N SER A 181 50.08 35.07 -27.42
CA SER A 181 48.92 34.61 -26.67
C SER A 181 48.79 33.09 -26.72
N LEU A 182 48.67 32.45 -25.55
CA LEU A 182 48.57 30.99 -25.42
C LEU A 182 47.19 30.58 -24.93
N THR A 183 46.31 30.18 -25.86
CA THR A 183 45.03 29.54 -25.56
C THR A 183 45.28 28.11 -25.08
N LEU A 184 44.98 27.84 -23.80
CA LEU A 184 45.29 26.56 -23.17
C LEU A 184 44.23 25.49 -23.54
N ALA A 185 44.46 24.81 -24.67
CA ALA A 185 43.61 23.72 -25.12
C ALA A 185 43.78 22.47 -24.24
N MET A 186 42.78 22.17 -23.41
CA MET A 186 42.72 20.89 -22.68
C MET A 186 42.38 19.75 -23.63
N ALA A 187 43.25 18.75 -23.73
CA ALA A 187 43.04 17.56 -24.53
C ALA A 187 42.12 16.54 -23.81
N PRO A 188 41.05 16.05 -24.46
CA PRO A 188 40.23 14.96 -23.93
C PRO A 188 40.70 13.57 -24.42
N ASN A 189 40.10 12.52 -23.86
CA ASN A 189 40.12 11.11 -24.31
C ASN A 189 41.38 10.27 -23.98
N SER A 190 41.48 9.82 -22.72
CA SER A 190 42.26 8.62 -22.35
C SER A 190 41.54 7.65 -21.38
N ALA A 191 40.43 8.07 -20.77
CA ALA A 191 39.71 7.30 -19.73
C ALA A 191 38.22 7.00 -20.05
N ILE A 192 37.75 7.30 -21.26
CA ILE A 192 36.35 7.07 -21.68
C ILE A 192 36.26 5.72 -22.42
N PRO A 193 35.30 4.84 -22.09
CA PRO A 193 35.07 3.60 -22.84
C PRO A 193 34.84 3.86 -24.33
N ALA A 194 35.46 3.05 -25.19
CA ALA A 194 35.44 3.25 -26.64
C ALA A 194 34.00 3.37 -27.19
N GLY A 195 33.72 4.48 -27.88
CA GLY A 195 32.42 4.78 -28.48
C GLY A 195 31.44 5.57 -27.60
N TRP A 196 31.76 5.85 -26.33
CA TRP A 196 30.91 6.68 -25.47
C TRP A 196 31.28 8.17 -25.59
N SER A 197 30.27 9.06 -25.58
CA SER A 197 30.52 10.50 -25.35
C SER A 197 30.63 10.78 -23.85
N PHE A 198 31.40 11.80 -23.47
CA PHE A 198 31.50 12.21 -22.06
C PHE A 198 30.13 12.54 -21.44
N THR A 199 29.20 13.11 -22.22
CA THR A 199 27.83 13.33 -21.75
C THR A 199 27.05 12.02 -21.56
N THR A 200 27.22 11.02 -22.43
CA THR A 200 26.60 9.69 -22.24
C THR A 200 27.09 9.04 -20.94
N LEU A 201 28.39 9.20 -20.62
CA LEU A 201 28.97 8.75 -19.37
C LEU A 201 28.37 9.49 -18.16
N LEU A 202 28.29 10.83 -18.18
CA LEU A 202 27.65 11.61 -17.12
C LEU A 202 26.19 11.21 -16.89
N LEU A 203 25.40 11.01 -17.95
CA LEU A 203 24.01 10.61 -17.85
C LEU A 203 23.86 9.18 -17.32
N ALA A 204 24.73 8.25 -17.71
CA ALA A 204 24.71 6.90 -17.13
C ALA A 204 25.10 6.92 -15.65
N ILE A 205 26.14 7.68 -15.26
CA ILE A 205 26.51 7.87 -13.85
C ILE A 205 25.33 8.41 -13.04
N ALA A 206 24.68 9.49 -13.51
CA ALA A 206 23.53 10.06 -12.81
C ALA A 206 22.39 9.04 -12.63
N ASN A 207 22.00 8.34 -13.71
CA ASN A 207 20.86 7.43 -13.69
C ASN A 207 21.16 6.08 -12.99
N LEU A 208 22.43 5.68 -12.87
CA LEU A 208 22.86 4.54 -12.04
C LEU A 208 23.02 4.91 -10.56
N LEU A 209 23.38 6.16 -10.24
CA LEU A 209 23.47 6.63 -8.86
C LEU A 209 22.10 6.83 -8.19
N ILE A 210 21.04 7.19 -8.94
CA ILE A 210 19.66 7.32 -8.41
C ILE A 210 19.17 6.07 -7.66
N PRO A 211 19.14 4.85 -8.23
CA PRO A 211 18.64 3.67 -7.52
C PRO A 211 19.55 3.29 -6.34
N VAL A 212 20.87 3.52 -6.45
CA VAL A 212 21.82 3.23 -5.37
C VAL A 212 21.66 4.20 -4.19
N SER A 213 21.48 5.50 -4.46
CA SER A 213 21.23 6.51 -3.43
C SER A 213 19.90 6.27 -2.72
N ILE A 214 18.86 5.90 -3.48
CA ILE A 214 17.56 5.47 -2.96
C ILE A 214 17.73 4.27 -2.03
N LEU A 215 18.31 3.15 -2.48
CA LEU A 215 18.40 1.94 -1.68
C LEU A 215 19.21 2.15 -0.39
N ILE A 216 20.33 2.87 -0.46
CA ILE A 216 21.14 3.19 0.73
C ILE A 216 20.34 4.04 1.72
N PHE A 217 19.70 5.13 1.26
CA PHE A 217 18.86 5.98 2.11
C PHE A 217 17.71 5.19 2.74
N ALA A 218 16.98 4.38 1.96
CA ALA A 218 15.87 3.56 2.43
C ALA A 218 16.28 2.63 3.59
N THR A 219 17.44 1.96 3.49
CA THR A 219 17.92 1.08 4.58
C THR A 219 18.37 1.81 5.84
N GLY A 220 18.52 3.14 5.81
CA GLY A 220 18.72 3.95 7.02
C GLY A 220 17.46 4.68 7.50
N PHE A 221 16.51 4.91 6.59
CA PHE A 221 15.26 5.62 6.87
C PHE A 221 14.15 4.71 7.44
N PHE A 222 14.19 3.42 7.08
CA PHE A 222 13.28 2.40 7.59
C PHE A 222 14.05 1.39 8.47
N PRO A 223 14.33 1.71 9.75
CA PRO A 223 15.12 0.85 10.62
C PRO A 223 14.38 -0.45 10.99
N TYR A 224 15.16 -1.53 11.12
CA TYR A 224 14.66 -2.80 11.65
C TYR A 224 14.54 -2.73 13.17
N LYS A 225 13.35 -3.02 13.72
CA LYS A 225 13.11 -2.99 15.18
C LYS A 225 13.70 -4.25 15.85
N PRO A 226 14.42 -4.15 16.97
CA PRO A 226 14.82 -5.32 17.75
C PRO A 226 13.58 -6.06 18.28
N PHE A 227 13.67 -7.38 18.37
CA PHE A 227 12.56 -8.26 18.76
C PHE A 227 13.04 -9.28 19.80
N LEU A 228 12.32 -9.39 20.92
CA LEU A 228 12.60 -10.35 22.00
C LEU A 228 12.00 -11.73 21.64
N PRO A 229 12.82 -12.79 21.48
CA PRO A 229 12.36 -14.07 20.94
C PRO A 229 11.65 -14.98 21.97
N GLY A 230 10.77 -15.83 21.45
CA GLY A 230 10.02 -16.85 22.20
C GLY A 230 8.89 -16.29 23.06
N LEU A 231 7.99 -17.14 23.53
CA LEU A 231 6.82 -16.73 24.32
C LEU A 231 7.20 -16.12 25.69
N SER A 232 6.39 -15.18 26.17
CA SER A 232 6.38 -14.66 27.53
C SER A 232 5.94 -15.73 28.53
N GLU A 233 6.47 -15.67 29.75
CA GLU A 233 6.17 -16.55 30.88
C GLU A 233 5.79 -15.70 32.10
N PHE A 234 5.05 -16.27 33.06
CA PHE A 234 4.73 -15.54 34.28
C PHE A 234 5.97 -15.38 35.18
N GLU A 235 6.48 -14.15 35.26
CA GLU A 235 7.52 -13.77 36.21
C GLU A 235 7.13 -14.16 37.65
N VAL A 236 8.08 -14.74 38.39
CA VAL A 236 7.92 -15.08 39.81
C VAL A 236 8.03 -13.79 40.63
N LEU A 237 6.89 -13.19 40.94
CA LEU A 237 6.81 -12.03 41.81
C LEU A 237 6.77 -12.46 43.28
N GLU A 238 7.40 -11.68 44.16
CA GLU A 238 7.36 -11.85 45.62
C GLU A 238 5.92 -11.78 46.18
N SER A 239 5.01 -11.14 45.45
CA SER A 239 3.58 -11.10 45.75
C SER A 239 2.85 -12.43 45.52
N GLY A 240 3.45 -13.42 44.85
CA GLY A 240 2.95 -14.78 44.72
C GLY A 240 2.37 -15.10 43.33
N PRO A 241 1.40 -16.05 43.24
CA PRO A 241 0.86 -16.49 41.96
C PRO A 241 0.08 -15.36 41.24
N PRO A 242 -0.08 -15.43 39.91
CA PRO A 242 -0.92 -14.49 39.16
C PRO A 242 -2.36 -14.45 39.69
N PRO A 243 -3.04 -13.29 39.66
CA PRO A 243 -4.46 -13.19 39.99
C PRO A 243 -5.34 -14.10 39.12
N GLN A 244 -6.46 -14.55 39.66
CA GLN A 244 -7.42 -15.37 38.92
C GLN A 244 -8.06 -14.56 37.77
N ALA A 245 -8.25 -15.20 36.61
CA ALA A 245 -8.91 -14.61 35.46
C ALA A 245 -10.43 -14.43 35.69
N PRO A 246 -11.01 -13.26 35.36
CA PRO A 246 -12.47 -13.07 35.33
C PRO A 246 -13.19 -13.88 34.23
N PHE A 247 -12.48 -14.31 33.19
CA PHE A 247 -13.02 -15.01 32.01
C PHE A 247 -12.20 -16.24 31.62
N ASP A 248 -12.86 -17.21 30.96
CA ASP A 248 -12.28 -18.49 30.51
C ASP A 248 -12.27 -18.63 28.98
N LYS A 249 -13.20 -17.97 28.29
CA LYS A 249 -13.39 -18.00 26.83
C LYS A 249 -13.34 -16.60 26.23
N LEU A 250 -12.90 -16.49 24.98
CA LEU A 250 -12.87 -15.24 24.20
C LEU A 250 -13.55 -15.41 22.84
N VAL A 251 -14.48 -14.52 22.52
CA VAL A 251 -14.91 -14.24 21.14
C VAL A 251 -14.33 -12.90 20.74
N PHE A 252 -13.49 -12.88 19.70
CA PHE A 252 -12.80 -11.69 19.23
C PHE A 252 -13.29 -11.34 17.82
N VAL A 253 -14.13 -10.31 17.72
CA VAL A 253 -14.74 -9.86 16.46
C VAL A 253 -14.01 -8.64 15.96
N VAL A 254 -13.31 -8.78 14.84
CA VAL A 254 -12.83 -7.65 14.04
C VAL A 254 -13.88 -7.36 12.97
N ILE A 255 -14.16 -6.08 12.74
CA ILE A 255 -14.97 -5.60 11.62
C ILE A 255 -14.12 -4.56 10.90
N ASP A 256 -13.71 -4.87 9.66
CA ASP A 256 -12.78 -4.04 8.90
C ASP A 256 -13.36 -2.63 8.66
N ALA A 257 -12.51 -1.62 8.78
CA ALA A 257 -12.82 -0.19 8.69
C ALA A 257 -13.97 0.33 9.61
N LEU A 258 -14.25 -0.33 10.75
CA LEU A 258 -15.29 0.07 11.73
C LEU A 258 -14.94 1.37 12.48
N ARG A 259 -15.17 2.52 11.82
CA ARG A 259 -15.10 3.87 12.41
C ARG A 259 -15.96 4.02 13.67
N SER A 260 -15.51 4.86 14.61
CA SER A 260 -16.27 5.17 15.84
C SER A 260 -17.66 5.78 15.59
N ASP A 261 -17.84 6.60 14.55
CA ASP A 261 -19.15 7.18 14.21
C ASP A 261 -20.16 6.11 13.73
N PHE A 262 -19.69 5.01 13.14
CA PHE A 262 -20.53 3.89 12.72
C PHE A 262 -21.18 3.16 13.89
N VAL A 263 -20.61 3.20 15.11
CA VAL A 263 -21.17 2.51 16.30
C VAL A 263 -21.81 3.49 17.29
N TYR A 264 -21.20 4.65 17.52
CA TYR A 264 -21.52 5.50 18.67
C TYR A 264 -22.42 6.70 18.37
N SER A 265 -22.56 7.08 17.10
CA SER A 265 -23.36 8.24 16.69
C SER A 265 -24.87 7.95 16.69
N GLN A 266 -25.67 9.02 16.72
CA GLN A 266 -27.14 8.94 16.68
C GLN A 266 -27.70 8.36 15.35
N GLY A 267 -26.93 8.44 14.25
CA GLY A 267 -27.31 7.90 12.94
C GLY A 267 -26.99 6.41 12.73
N SER A 268 -26.30 5.78 13.69
CA SER A 268 -25.78 4.42 13.59
C SER A 268 -26.84 3.31 13.42
N GLY A 269 -26.44 2.24 12.71
CA GLY A 269 -27.15 0.96 12.70
C GLY A 269 -27.00 0.11 13.97
N PHE A 270 -26.00 0.35 14.82
CA PHE A 270 -25.63 -0.44 16.00
C PHE A 270 -26.54 -0.23 17.24
N LYS A 271 -27.86 -0.23 17.03
CA LYS A 271 -28.86 0.19 18.03
C LYS A 271 -28.98 -0.77 19.22
N TYR A 272 -28.74 -2.06 19.05
CA TYR A 272 -28.68 -3.01 20.16
C TYR A 272 -27.34 -2.90 20.90
N THR A 273 -26.23 -2.74 20.19
CA THR A 273 -24.91 -2.54 20.80
C THR A 273 -24.88 -1.27 21.66
N GLN A 274 -25.48 -0.17 21.18
CA GLN A 274 -25.73 1.04 21.98
C GLN A 274 -26.62 0.79 23.21
N SER A 275 -27.53 -0.18 23.16
CA SER A 275 -28.31 -0.58 24.34
C SER A 275 -27.45 -1.29 25.38
N LEU A 276 -26.54 -2.17 24.98
CA LEU A 276 -25.60 -2.83 25.89
C LEU A 276 -24.66 -1.83 26.58
N ILE A 277 -24.27 -0.74 25.90
CA ILE A 277 -23.50 0.36 26.50
C ILE A 277 -24.31 1.05 27.62
N ARG A 278 -25.56 1.44 27.36
CA ARG A 278 -26.44 2.06 28.38
C ARG A 278 -26.70 1.12 29.57
N ASP A 279 -26.82 -0.16 29.28
CA ASP A 279 -27.12 -1.24 30.24
C ASP A 279 -25.95 -1.66 31.13
N GLY A 280 -24.74 -1.10 30.92
CA GLY A 280 -23.50 -1.54 31.58
C GLY A 280 -23.00 -2.93 31.15
N ALA A 281 -23.60 -3.52 30.11
CA ALA A 281 -23.20 -4.80 29.52
C ALA A 281 -22.00 -4.67 28.57
N ALA A 282 -21.71 -3.45 28.10
CA ALA A 282 -20.58 -3.10 27.26
C ALA A 282 -19.82 -1.90 27.80
N ILE A 283 -18.48 -1.95 27.73
CA ILE A 283 -17.59 -0.83 28.03
C ILE A 283 -16.99 -0.35 26.69
N PRO A 284 -17.36 0.86 26.21
CA PRO A 284 -16.90 1.39 24.93
C PRO A 284 -15.66 2.28 25.06
N PHE A 285 -14.83 2.27 24.01
CA PHE A 285 -13.61 3.06 23.85
C PHE A 285 -13.51 3.61 22.43
N THR A 286 -12.77 4.72 22.28
CA THR A 286 -12.19 5.11 20.99
C THR A 286 -10.84 4.39 20.89
N ALA A 287 -10.63 3.51 19.92
CA ALA A 287 -9.31 2.92 19.71
C ALA A 287 -8.47 3.80 18.78
N TYR A 288 -7.20 4.03 19.11
CA TYR A 288 -6.27 4.74 18.25
C TYR A 288 -5.45 3.77 17.40
N ALA A 289 -5.69 3.81 16.09
CA ALA A 289 -5.01 3.05 15.07
C ALA A 289 -3.91 3.91 14.41
N ARG A 290 -2.72 3.96 15.04
CA ARG A 290 -1.52 4.63 14.49
C ARG A 290 -1.24 4.20 13.05
N SER A 291 -0.88 5.09 12.14
CA SER A 291 -0.56 4.76 10.74
C SER A 291 0.60 3.74 10.59
N PRO A 292 0.64 2.94 9.49
CA PRO A 292 -0.33 2.87 8.40
C PRO A 292 -1.59 2.10 8.82
N THR A 293 -2.76 2.66 8.53
CA THR A 293 -4.08 2.12 8.85
C THR A 293 -4.53 1.14 7.77
N VAL A 294 -3.85 -0.01 7.67
CA VAL A 294 -4.12 -1.09 6.69
C VAL A 294 -4.24 -2.42 7.41
N THR A 295 -5.18 -3.27 7.00
CA THR A 295 -5.60 -4.53 7.65
C THR A 295 -4.44 -5.38 8.18
N MET A 296 -3.54 -5.89 7.33
CA MET A 296 -2.50 -6.81 7.80
C MET A 296 -1.53 -6.18 8.84
N PRO A 297 -1.03 -4.93 8.67
CA PRO A 297 -0.35 -4.20 9.73
C PRO A 297 -1.17 -3.98 11.02
N ARG A 298 -2.50 -3.79 10.93
CA ARG A 298 -3.39 -3.65 12.10
C ARG A 298 -3.53 -4.96 12.86
N LEU A 299 -3.84 -6.06 12.17
CA LEU A 299 -3.96 -7.38 12.80
C LEU A 299 -2.65 -7.79 13.48
N LYS A 300 -1.50 -7.47 12.88
CA LYS A 300 -0.17 -7.63 13.52
C LYS A 300 -0.05 -6.81 14.81
N ALA A 301 -0.45 -5.54 14.80
CA ALA A 301 -0.42 -4.66 15.97
C ALA A 301 -1.33 -5.16 17.11
N ILE A 302 -2.58 -5.50 16.78
CA ILE A 302 -3.62 -5.96 17.72
C ILE A 302 -3.27 -7.33 18.34
N THR A 303 -2.49 -8.16 17.66
CA THR A 303 -2.13 -9.52 18.15
C THR A 303 -0.82 -9.58 18.93
N THR A 304 0.18 -8.80 18.53
CA THR A 304 1.48 -8.70 19.23
C THR A 304 1.47 -7.67 20.37
N GLY A 305 0.66 -6.63 20.25
CA GLY A 305 0.73 -5.42 21.09
C GLY A 305 1.83 -4.45 20.63
N SER A 306 2.54 -4.75 19.54
CA SER A 306 3.61 -3.91 19.00
C SER A 306 3.07 -2.85 18.05
N ILE A 307 3.84 -1.77 17.85
CA ILE A 307 3.52 -0.76 16.84
C ILE A 307 4.16 -1.18 15.51
N PRO A 308 3.38 -1.27 14.42
CA PRO A 308 3.88 -1.81 13.15
C PRO A 308 4.89 -0.89 12.48
N SER A 309 5.50 -1.39 11.41
CA SER A 309 6.51 -0.73 10.62
C SER A 309 5.98 -0.38 9.23
N PHE A 310 6.52 0.69 8.65
CA PHE A 310 6.35 0.96 7.21
C PHE A 310 6.96 -0.17 6.34
N VAL A 311 7.91 -0.93 6.88
CA VAL A 311 8.48 -2.13 6.25
C VAL A 311 7.46 -3.27 6.19
N ASP A 312 6.61 -3.45 7.22
CA ASP A 312 5.56 -4.47 7.20
C ASP A 312 4.63 -4.24 6.02
N LEU A 313 4.22 -2.99 5.79
CA LEU A 313 3.36 -2.62 4.66
C LEU A 313 3.99 -2.90 3.29
N ILE A 314 5.32 -2.82 3.16
CA ILE A 314 6.04 -3.16 1.92
C ILE A 314 6.11 -4.68 1.73
N LEU A 315 6.41 -5.43 2.80
CA LEU A 315 6.47 -6.90 2.76
C LEU A 315 5.10 -7.52 2.47
N ASN A 316 4.02 -6.94 2.99
CA ASN A 316 2.65 -7.41 2.78
C ASN A 316 2.14 -7.27 1.33
N ILE A 317 2.90 -6.64 0.44
CA ILE A 317 2.63 -6.65 -1.01
C ILE A 317 3.09 -7.98 -1.65
N ASP A 318 3.96 -8.75 -0.99
CA ASP A 318 4.30 -10.12 -1.38
C ASP A 318 3.45 -11.15 -0.62
N GLU A 319 2.28 -11.48 -1.18
CA GLU A 319 1.36 -12.50 -0.64
C GLU A 319 1.96 -13.93 -0.61
N GLY A 320 3.18 -14.12 -1.15
CA GLY A 320 3.90 -15.39 -1.16
C GLY A 320 5.00 -15.53 -0.09
N ASP A 321 5.30 -14.49 0.68
CA ASP A 321 6.42 -14.50 1.64
C ASP A 321 5.97 -14.76 3.09
N GLU A 322 6.48 -15.85 3.68
CA GLU A 322 6.28 -16.17 5.11
C GLU A 322 7.07 -15.23 6.05
N SER A 323 7.85 -14.25 5.55
CA SER A 323 8.57 -13.28 6.39
C SER A 323 7.65 -12.37 7.23
N SER A 324 6.41 -12.14 6.81
CA SER A 324 5.39 -11.44 7.60
C SER A 324 4.68 -12.34 8.64
N ALA A 325 4.91 -13.66 8.64
CA ALA A 325 4.21 -14.59 9.51
C ALA A 325 4.59 -14.42 11.00
N LEU A 326 3.58 -14.54 11.87
CA LEU A 326 3.66 -14.36 13.31
C LEU A 326 3.76 -15.70 14.06
N ALA A 327 3.85 -16.83 13.36
CA ALA A 327 3.94 -18.17 13.95
C ALA A 327 5.14 -18.38 14.89
N ALA A 328 6.19 -17.56 14.77
CA ALA A 328 7.35 -17.52 15.68
C ALA A 328 7.35 -16.33 16.66
N GLN A 329 6.31 -15.49 16.64
CA GLN A 329 6.20 -14.28 17.46
C GLN A 329 5.25 -14.48 18.64
N ASP A 330 5.56 -13.79 19.74
CA ASP A 330 4.73 -13.80 20.94
C ASP A 330 3.50 -12.90 20.75
N THR A 331 2.32 -13.50 20.86
CA THR A 331 1.01 -12.90 20.60
C THR A 331 0.00 -13.42 21.60
N TRP A 332 -1.09 -12.68 21.83
CA TRP A 332 -2.15 -13.17 22.73
C TRP A 332 -2.81 -14.45 22.21
N LEU A 333 -2.82 -14.68 20.89
CA LEU A 333 -3.22 -15.96 20.29
C LEU A 333 -2.25 -17.08 20.69
N ALA A 334 -0.94 -16.89 20.52
CA ALA A 334 0.07 -17.89 20.87
C ALA A 334 0.05 -18.21 22.36
N GLN A 335 -0.17 -17.22 23.23
CA GLN A 335 -0.35 -17.41 24.67
C GLN A 335 -1.61 -18.23 25.00
N LEU A 336 -2.76 -17.96 24.38
CA LEU A 336 -3.97 -18.79 24.55
C LEU A 336 -3.79 -20.23 24.02
N LYS A 337 -3.09 -20.40 22.90
CA LYS A 337 -2.75 -21.73 22.36
C LYS A 337 -1.81 -22.50 23.31
N ALA A 338 -0.82 -21.82 23.91
CA ALA A 338 0.08 -22.38 24.90
C ALA A 338 -0.63 -22.72 26.23
N LYS A 339 -1.65 -21.94 26.63
CA LYS A 339 -2.53 -22.22 27.78
C LYS A 339 -3.33 -23.51 27.59
N ASN A 340 -3.59 -23.91 26.34
CA ASN A 340 -4.17 -25.21 25.94
C ASN A 340 -5.49 -25.58 26.66
N THR A 341 -6.36 -24.59 26.92
CA THR A 341 -7.65 -24.77 27.59
C THR A 341 -8.80 -25.17 26.66
N GLY A 342 -8.59 -25.19 25.35
CA GLY A 342 -9.60 -25.50 24.34
C GLY A 342 -9.08 -25.21 22.93
N LYS A 343 -9.90 -25.51 21.92
CA LYS A 343 -9.62 -25.20 20.51
C LYS A 343 -9.59 -23.70 20.23
N VAL A 344 -8.78 -23.31 19.26
CA VAL A 344 -8.64 -21.95 18.73
C VAL A 344 -9.20 -21.89 17.31
N LEU A 345 -10.23 -21.09 17.10
CA LEU A 345 -11.03 -21.02 15.86
C LEU A 345 -10.83 -19.67 15.14
N MET A 346 -10.95 -19.65 13.81
CA MET A 346 -10.95 -18.41 13.02
C MET A 346 -11.83 -18.49 11.77
N TYR A 347 -12.74 -17.53 11.59
CA TYR A 347 -13.62 -17.45 10.43
C TYR A 347 -13.66 -16.01 9.89
N GLY A 348 -13.38 -15.80 8.60
CA GLY A 348 -13.23 -14.45 8.02
C GLY A 348 -12.01 -14.29 7.12
N ASP A 349 -11.54 -13.04 6.97
CA ASP A 349 -10.44 -12.66 6.08
C ASP A 349 -9.19 -13.55 6.20
N ASP A 350 -8.73 -14.08 5.06
CA ASP A 350 -7.65 -15.06 4.99
C ASP A 350 -6.26 -14.51 5.38
N THR A 351 -6.13 -13.19 5.58
CA THR A 351 -4.97 -12.54 6.24
C THR A 351 -4.59 -13.21 7.56
N TRP A 352 -5.57 -13.66 8.36
CA TRP A 352 -5.30 -14.39 9.60
C TRP A 352 -4.56 -15.73 9.35
N LEU A 353 -4.88 -16.42 8.25
CA LEU A 353 -4.24 -17.69 7.89
C LEU A 353 -2.84 -17.47 7.30
N LYS A 354 -2.59 -16.31 6.68
CA LYS A 354 -1.27 -15.86 6.20
C LYS A 354 -0.36 -15.44 7.38
N LEU A 355 -0.91 -14.72 8.36
CA LEU A 355 -0.19 -14.32 9.57
C LEU A 355 0.06 -15.50 10.53
N PHE A 356 -0.87 -16.47 10.62
CA PHE A 356 -0.79 -17.61 11.53
C PHE A 356 -0.98 -18.95 10.78
N PRO A 357 -0.01 -19.36 9.93
CA PRO A 357 -0.07 -20.61 9.18
C PRO A 357 -0.09 -21.85 10.12
N ASP A 358 -0.88 -22.87 9.74
CA ASP A 358 -1.11 -24.12 10.48
C ASP A 358 -1.53 -23.94 11.97
N PHE A 359 -2.05 -22.76 12.36
CA PHE A 359 -2.28 -22.39 13.77
C PHE A 359 -3.68 -22.75 14.33
N PHE A 360 -4.74 -22.56 13.54
CA PHE A 360 -6.13 -22.69 13.98
C PHE A 360 -6.63 -24.14 13.89
N ASP A 361 -7.40 -24.59 14.89
CA ASP A 361 -7.90 -25.98 14.98
C ASP A 361 -9.15 -26.23 14.11
N ARG A 362 -9.91 -25.15 13.83
CA ARG A 362 -10.95 -25.07 12.80
C ARG A 362 -10.91 -23.67 12.21
N HIS A 363 -10.98 -23.57 10.88
CA HIS A 363 -11.01 -22.28 10.21
C HIS A 363 -11.70 -22.32 8.85
N ASP A 364 -12.16 -21.17 8.37
CA ASP A 364 -12.68 -20.94 7.02
C ASP A 364 -12.31 -19.51 6.59
N GLY A 365 -11.56 -19.40 5.49
CA GLY A 365 -10.92 -18.14 5.05
C GLY A 365 -11.64 -17.51 3.87
N THR A 366 -11.91 -16.20 3.95
CA THR A 366 -12.50 -15.40 2.86
C THR A 366 -11.45 -14.49 2.23
N SER A 367 -11.47 -14.36 0.90
CA SER A 367 -10.48 -13.52 0.20
C SER A 367 -10.96 -12.07 0.12
N SER A 368 -10.20 -11.17 0.75
CA SER A 368 -10.44 -9.72 0.79
C SER A 368 -10.25 -8.99 -0.55
N PHE A 369 -9.61 -9.60 -1.55
CA PHE A 369 -9.34 -8.94 -2.84
C PHE A 369 -10.58 -8.69 -3.73
N PHE A 370 -11.76 -9.21 -3.37
CA PHE A 370 -13.00 -9.02 -4.12
C PHE A 370 -13.91 -7.96 -3.50
N VAL A 371 -13.39 -6.73 -3.33
CA VAL A 371 -14.06 -5.52 -2.82
C VAL A 371 -15.47 -5.27 -3.39
N ALA A 372 -15.76 -5.76 -4.60
CA ALA A 372 -17.08 -5.66 -5.21
C ALA A 372 -18.18 -6.46 -4.48
N ASP A 373 -17.83 -7.53 -3.74
CA ASP A 373 -18.73 -8.29 -2.87
C ASP A 373 -18.57 -7.87 -1.40
N PHE A 374 -19.64 -7.34 -0.83
CA PHE A 374 -19.77 -7.02 0.59
C PHE A 374 -20.84 -7.89 1.27
N THR A 375 -21.22 -9.03 0.70
CA THR A 375 -22.33 -9.86 1.16
C THR A 375 -21.96 -11.34 1.30
N GLU A 376 -21.37 -11.97 0.28
CA GLU A 376 -20.97 -13.38 0.39
C GLU A 376 -19.79 -13.55 1.36
N VAL A 377 -18.82 -12.63 1.37
CA VAL A 377 -17.73 -12.54 2.38
C VAL A 377 -18.24 -12.61 3.83
N ASP A 378 -19.26 -11.83 4.19
CA ASP A 378 -19.76 -11.79 5.57
C ASP A 378 -20.67 -12.99 5.89
N ASN A 379 -21.45 -13.47 4.91
CA ASN A 379 -22.23 -14.70 5.04
C ASN A 379 -21.34 -15.95 5.23
N ASN A 380 -20.17 -15.97 4.61
CA ASN A 380 -19.16 -17.02 4.77
C ASN A 380 -18.64 -17.13 6.23
N VAL A 381 -18.64 -16.02 6.99
CA VAL A 381 -18.34 -16.00 8.43
C VAL A 381 -19.58 -16.39 9.26
N THR A 382 -20.69 -15.70 9.00
CA THR A 382 -21.92 -15.79 9.80
C THR A 382 -22.47 -17.22 9.90
N ARG A 383 -22.34 -18.02 8.84
CA ARG A 383 -22.83 -19.41 8.80
C ARG A 383 -22.29 -20.32 9.90
N HIS A 384 -21.09 -20.05 10.43
CA HIS A 384 -20.42 -20.90 11.41
C HIS A 384 -20.84 -20.59 12.85
N ILE A 385 -21.23 -19.34 13.13
CA ILE A 385 -21.46 -18.81 14.49
C ILE A 385 -22.50 -19.63 15.27
N ASN A 386 -23.66 -19.89 14.66
CA ASN A 386 -24.75 -20.63 15.33
C ASN A 386 -24.40 -22.08 15.66
N GLY A 387 -23.44 -22.68 14.94
CA GLY A 387 -22.92 -24.01 15.26
C GLY A 387 -21.88 -23.96 16.39
N GLU A 388 -21.00 -22.98 16.38
CA GLU A 388 -19.89 -22.89 17.35
C GLU A 388 -20.32 -22.37 18.72
N LEU A 389 -21.32 -21.48 18.80
CA LEU A 389 -21.90 -21.03 20.08
C LEU A 389 -22.69 -22.13 20.82
N GLN A 390 -22.90 -23.29 20.20
CA GLN A 390 -23.48 -24.49 20.83
C GLN A 390 -22.40 -25.49 21.27
N ASN A 391 -21.14 -25.30 20.88
CA ASN A 391 -20.01 -26.13 21.26
C ASN A 391 -19.33 -25.58 22.53
N ASP A 392 -18.88 -26.48 23.40
CA ASP A 392 -18.10 -26.15 24.60
C ASP A 392 -16.58 -26.28 24.40
N ASP A 393 -16.15 -26.94 23.31
CA ASP A 393 -14.78 -27.44 23.07
C ASP A 393 -13.71 -26.40 22.67
N TRP A 394 -14.06 -25.12 22.56
CA TRP A 394 -13.18 -24.02 22.15
C TRP A 394 -12.90 -23.03 23.29
N SER A 395 -11.73 -22.40 23.28
CA SER A 395 -11.33 -21.32 24.21
C SER A 395 -11.25 -19.96 23.53
N LEU A 396 -10.98 -19.92 22.22
CA LEU A 396 -10.91 -18.72 21.40
C LEU A 396 -11.69 -18.90 20.10
N MET A 397 -12.54 -17.93 19.76
CA MET A 397 -13.16 -17.79 18.44
C MET A 397 -12.84 -16.40 17.85
N VAL A 398 -12.05 -16.36 16.78
CA VAL A 398 -11.80 -15.13 16.01
C VAL A 398 -12.81 -15.04 14.86
N LEU A 399 -13.42 -13.88 14.68
CA LEU A 399 -14.34 -13.58 13.58
C LEU A 399 -13.86 -12.30 12.89
N HIS A 400 -13.72 -12.28 11.57
CA HIS A 400 -13.29 -11.08 10.83
C HIS A 400 -14.22 -10.78 9.64
N TYR A 401 -14.97 -9.68 9.74
CA TYR A 401 -15.94 -9.21 8.75
C TYR A 401 -15.36 -8.10 7.87
N LEU A 402 -15.71 -8.10 6.58
CA LEU A 402 -15.12 -7.22 5.55
C LEU A 402 -16.13 -6.24 4.93
N GLY A 403 -17.44 -6.47 5.09
CA GLY A 403 -18.46 -5.75 4.33
C GLY A 403 -18.56 -4.23 4.58
N LEU A 404 -18.08 -3.70 5.71
CA LEU A 404 -18.05 -2.24 5.94
C LEU A 404 -16.96 -1.58 5.11
N ASP A 405 -15.71 -2.08 5.18
CA ASP A 405 -14.60 -1.59 4.35
C ASP A 405 -14.91 -1.70 2.85
N HIS A 406 -15.41 -2.85 2.40
CA HIS A 406 -15.76 -3.06 1.00
C HIS A 406 -16.81 -2.05 0.49
N ILE A 407 -17.80 -1.66 1.31
CA ILE A 407 -18.75 -0.58 0.98
C ILE A 407 -18.07 0.80 0.99
N GLY A 408 -17.11 1.01 1.90
CA GLY A 408 -16.24 2.18 1.98
C GLY A 408 -15.47 2.41 0.68
N HIS A 409 -14.60 1.49 0.29
CA HIS A 409 -13.82 1.57 -0.94
C HIS A 409 -14.68 1.71 -2.21
N LYS A 410 -15.87 1.09 -2.24
CA LYS A 410 -16.78 1.12 -3.40
C LYS A 410 -17.60 2.42 -3.49
N SER A 411 -17.98 3.02 -2.37
CA SER A 411 -19.03 4.05 -2.34
C SER A 411 -18.97 5.09 -1.20
N GLY A 412 -17.92 5.06 -0.39
CA GLY A 412 -17.64 5.97 0.73
C GLY A 412 -18.42 5.66 2.02
N PRO A 413 -17.97 6.19 3.17
CA PRO A 413 -18.60 5.96 4.48
C PRO A 413 -20.05 6.49 4.58
N ARG A 414 -20.45 7.38 3.67
CA ARG A 414 -21.78 8.00 3.61
C ARG A 414 -22.74 7.28 2.62
N SER A 415 -22.34 6.10 2.11
CA SER A 415 -23.12 5.28 1.17
C SER A 415 -24.46 4.82 1.73
N SER A 416 -25.49 4.72 0.88
CA SER A 416 -26.81 4.18 1.26
C SER A 416 -26.75 2.71 1.69
N ASN A 417 -25.72 1.96 1.29
CA ASN A 417 -25.49 0.57 1.72
C ASN A 417 -24.88 0.47 3.13
N MET A 418 -24.28 1.55 3.65
CA MET A 418 -23.50 1.51 4.89
C MET A 418 -24.37 1.25 6.13
N VAL A 419 -25.51 1.96 6.26
CA VAL A 419 -26.42 1.78 7.41
C VAL A 419 -27.08 0.38 7.44
N PRO A 420 -27.54 -0.21 6.32
CA PRO A 420 -27.92 -1.62 6.26
C PRO A 420 -26.82 -2.58 6.74
N LYS A 421 -25.56 -2.40 6.33
CA LYS A 421 -24.44 -3.25 6.78
C LYS A 421 -24.13 -3.07 8.26
N GLN A 422 -24.22 -1.85 8.80
CA GLN A 422 -24.12 -1.63 10.26
C GLN A 422 -25.22 -2.38 11.04
N GLN A 423 -26.44 -2.48 10.50
CA GLN A 423 -27.54 -3.24 11.13
C GLN A 423 -27.32 -4.76 11.08
N GLU A 424 -26.67 -5.25 10.02
CA GLU A 424 -26.23 -6.65 9.90
C GLU A 424 -25.21 -6.98 11.00
N MET A 425 -24.19 -6.13 11.17
CA MET A 425 -23.17 -6.29 12.22
C MET A 425 -23.77 -6.20 13.64
N ASP A 426 -24.73 -5.29 13.89
CA ASP A 426 -25.48 -5.22 15.16
C ASP A 426 -26.25 -6.53 15.46
N ALA A 427 -26.76 -7.21 14.43
CA ALA A 427 -27.42 -8.49 14.57
C ALA A 427 -26.43 -9.64 14.87
N ILE A 428 -25.18 -9.57 14.38
CA ILE A 428 -24.11 -10.50 14.77
C ILE A 428 -23.75 -10.31 16.25
N VAL A 429 -23.51 -9.07 16.69
CA VAL A 429 -23.21 -8.75 18.10
C VAL A 429 -24.33 -9.25 19.02
N ARG A 430 -25.60 -9.06 18.61
CA ARG A 430 -26.78 -9.60 19.31
C ARG A 430 -26.79 -11.12 19.38
N THR A 431 -26.59 -11.81 18.27
CA THR A 431 -26.60 -13.28 18.21
C THR A 431 -25.55 -13.88 19.16
N ILE A 432 -24.37 -13.26 19.25
CA ILE A 432 -23.31 -13.67 20.17
C ILE A 432 -23.70 -13.33 21.62
N TYR A 433 -24.07 -12.09 21.93
CA TYR A 433 -24.36 -11.66 23.30
C TYR A 433 -25.58 -12.37 23.93
N ASP A 434 -26.64 -12.58 23.15
CA ASP A 434 -27.83 -13.32 23.61
C ASP A 434 -27.47 -14.78 23.92
N SER A 435 -26.56 -15.40 23.15
CA SER A 435 -26.02 -16.74 23.43
C SER A 435 -25.14 -16.78 24.68
N LEU A 436 -24.27 -15.78 24.87
CA LEU A 436 -23.48 -15.58 26.11
C LEU A 436 -24.36 -15.41 27.36
N SER A 437 -25.57 -14.88 27.18
CA SER A 437 -26.54 -14.62 28.26
C SER A 437 -27.49 -15.80 28.54
N SER A 438 -27.52 -16.82 27.68
CA SER A 438 -28.50 -17.93 27.75
C SER A 438 -27.87 -19.33 27.84
N ASN A 439 -26.61 -19.50 27.43
CA ASN A 439 -25.89 -20.77 27.50
C ASN A 439 -24.93 -20.78 28.69
N ASN A 440 -25.17 -21.64 29.70
CA ASN A 440 -24.31 -21.74 30.90
C ASN A 440 -22.82 -21.94 30.59
N HIS A 441 -22.48 -22.70 29.54
CA HIS A 441 -21.08 -22.93 29.14
C HIS A 441 -20.38 -21.70 28.54
N LEU A 442 -21.12 -20.60 28.33
CA LEU A 442 -20.61 -19.31 27.83
C LEU A 442 -20.67 -18.18 28.89
N GLU A 443 -21.15 -18.43 30.12
CA GLU A 443 -21.29 -17.40 31.17
C GLU A 443 -19.97 -16.70 31.56
N SER A 444 -18.85 -17.39 31.32
CA SER A 444 -17.48 -16.92 31.55
C SER A 444 -16.76 -16.49 30.26
N THR A 445 -17.51 -16.03 29.26
CA THR A 445 -16.96 -15.54 27.99
C THR A 445 -16.87 -14.02 27.97
N LEU A 446 -15.75 -13.53 27.44
CA LEU A 446 -15.58 -12.15 27.02
C LEU A 446 -15.84 -12.05 25.51
N LEU A 447 -16.67 -11.10 25.09
CA LEU A 447 -16.78 -10.67 23.70
C LEU A 447 -16.00 -9.35 23.54
N VAL A 448 -15.09 -9.29 22.58
CA VAL A 448 -14.45 -8.04 22.12
C VAL A 448 -14.92 -7.77 20.70
N VAL A 449 -15.32 -6.53 20.43
CA VAL A 449 -15.69 -6.05 19.09
C VAL A 449 -14.84 -4.82 18.78
N CYS A 450 -14.06 -4.86 17.71
CA CYS A 450 -13.20 -3.74 17.33
C CYS A 450 -13.11 -3.51 15.83
N GLY A 451 -12.87 -2.25 15.45
CA GLY A 451 -12.26 -1.91 14.18
C GLY A 451 -10.74 -2.02 14.27
N ASP A 452 -10.14 -2.51 13.20
CA ASP A 452 -8.70 -2.54 13.01
C ASP A 452 -8.21 -1.19 12.42
N HIS A 453 -9.00 -0.55 11.56
CA HIS A 453 -8.92 0.88 11.25
C HIS A 453 -10.31 1.48 11.06
N GLY A 454 -10.38 2.77 10.74
CA GLY A 454 -11.54 3.39 10.11
C GLY A 454 -11.32 3.62 8.61
N MET A 455 -11.91 4.67 8.07
CA MET A 455 -11.73 5.12 6.68
C MET A 455 -11.94 6.65 6.57
N ASN A 456 -11.28 7.30 5.62
CA ASN A 456 -11.53 8.71 5.32
C ASN A 456 -12.84 8.89 4.55
N ASP A 457 -13.30 10.14 4.39
CA ASP A 457 -14.58 10.44 3.75
C ASP A 457 -14.61 10.25 2.22
N ALA A 458 -13.49 9.86 1.59
CA ALA A 458 -13.46 9.33 0.23
C ALA A 458 -13.66 7.80 0.16
N GLY A 459 -13.69 7.10 1.31
CA GLY A 459 -13.77 5.64 1.38
C GLY A 459 -12.43 4.93 1.33
N ASN A 460 -11.32 5.64 1.57
CA ASN A 460 -9.97 5.07 1.54
C ASN A 460 -9.33 5.04 2.94
N HIS A 461 -8.39 4.12 3.14
CA HIS A 461 -7.67 3.94 4.41
C HIS A 461 -6.17 3.64 4.14
N GLY A 462 -5.31 3.85 5.14
CA GLY A 462 -3.86 3.62 5.07
C GLY A 462 -3.00 4.84 5.43
N ALA A 463 -3.60 6.03 5.55
CA ALA A 463 -2.96 7.27 5.95
C ALA A 463 -3.22 7.57 7.45
N SER A 464 -3.64 8.81 7.78
CA SER A 464 -3.67 9.31 9.17
C SER A 464 -4.75 10.36 9.46
N SER A 465 -5.82 10.44 8.65
CA SER A 465 -6.95 11.31 9.00
C SER A 465 -7.68 10.76 10.25
N PRO A 466 -8.33 11.59 11.06
CA PRO A 466 -9.06 11.14 12.25
C PRO A 466 -10.09 10.03 11.96
N GLY A 467 -10.73 10.08 10.78
CA GLY A 467 -11.64 9.03 10.32
C GLY A 467 -10.96 7.69 10.01
N GLU A 468 -9.67 7.66 9.67
CA GLU A 468 -8.89 6.43 9.51
C GLU A 468 -8.33 5.90 10.83
N THR A 469 -7.93 6.79 11.74
CA THR A 469 -7.18 6.44 12.95
C THR A 469 -8.06 6.14 14.17
N SER A 470 -9.37 6.31 14.10
CA SER A 470 -10.28 6.22 15.27
C SER A 470 -11.37 5.15 15.16
N PRO A 471 -11.04 3.86 14.98
CA PRO A 471 -12.01 2.76 15.06
C PRO A 471 -12.73 2.65 16.42
N ALA A 472 -13.91 2.04 16.41
CA ALA A 472 -14.60 1.64 17.62
C ALA A 472 -13.90 0.45 18.30
N LEU A 473 -13.92 0.41 19.64
CA LEU A 473 -13.51 -0.74 20.44
C LEU A 473 -14.47 -0.92 21.62
N LEU A 474 -15.03 -2.12 21.75
CA LEU A 474 -15.98 -2.46 22.80
C LEU A 474 -15.62 -3.80 23.43
N PHE A 475 -15.71 -3.86 24.76
CA PHE A 475 -15.69 -5.10 25.53
C PHE A 475 -17.12 -5.36 26.02
N LEU A 476 -17.65 -6.57 25.82
CA LEU A 476 -19.03 -6.95 26.13
C LEU A 476 -19.07 -8.28 26.89
N SER A 477 -19.86 -8.34 27.96
CA SER A 477 -20.22 -9.57 28.68
C SER A 477 -21.27 -9.26 29.76
N PRO A 478 -22.19 -10.18 30.09
CA PRO A 478 -23.07 -10.03 31.26
C PRO A 478 -22.30 -9.73 32.56
N LYS A 479 -21.07 -10.25 32.71
CA LYS A 479 -20.19 -9.99 33.86
C LYS A 479 -19.77 -8.52 34.01
N LEU A 480 -19.76 -7.72 32.92
CA LEU A 480 -19.33 -6.31 32.98
C LEU A 480 -20.31 -5.43 33.78
N LYS A 481 -21.58 -5.84 33.92
CA LYS A 481 -22.57 -5.11 34.74
C LYS A 481 -22.18 -5.01 36.24
N ALA A 482 -21.20 -5.79 36.69
CA ALA A 482 -20.65 -5.70 38.05
C ALA A 482 -19.57 -4.61 38.22
N ILE A 483 -18.99 -4.10 37.13
CA ILE A 483 -17.86 -3.14 37.16
C ILE A 483 -18.08 -1.88 36.32
N ALA A 484 -18.96 -1.92 35.32
CA ALA A 484 -19.18 -0.82 34.39
C ALA A 484 -19.92 0.34 35.05
N ARG A 485 -19.42 1.56 34.85
CA ARG A 485 -20.19 2.80 35.04
C ARG A 485 -21.29 2.91 33.97
N ALA A 486 -22.31 3.73 34.22
CA ALA A 486 -23.25 4.11 33.18
C ALA A 486 -22.54 4.96 32.11
N TYR A 487 -22.80 4.66 30.84
CA TYR A 487 -22.31 5.41 29.69
C TYR A 487 -23.49 5.98 28.90
N GLU A 488 -23.41 7.23 28.47
CA GLU A 488 -24.36 7.81 27.51
C GLU A 488 -24.13 7.17 26.13
N SER A 489 -25.20 6.71 25.47
CA SER A 489 -25.12 6.13 24.12
C SER A 489 -26.49 6.17 23.44
N PRO A 490 -26.63 6.59 22.17
CA PRO A 490 -25.60 7.27 21.37
C PRO A 490 -25.13 8.56 22.03
N THR A 491 -23.95 9.03 21.67
CA THR A 491 -23.38 10.30 22.18
C THR A 491 -22.73 11.10 21.05
N LEU A 492 -22.24 12.29 21.37
CA LEU A 492 -21.54 13.18 20.43
C LEU A 492 -20.02 13.04 20.60
N PRO A 493 -19.23 13.20 19.52
CA PRO A 493 -17.78 13.19 19.62
C PRO A 493 -17.26 14.43 20.37
N ARG A 494 -16.19 14.26 21.15
CA ARG A 494 -15.46 15.32 21.86
C ARG A 494 -14.53 16.11 20.93
N ASP A 495 -14.00 15.40 19.95
CA ASP A 495 -13.24 15.85 18.77
C ASP A 495 -13.54 14.83 17.65
N GLU A 496 -13.37 15.17 16.37
CA GLU A 496 -14.03 14.58 15.18
C GLU A 496 -14.60 13.15 15.32
N PHE A 497 -13.77 12.15 15.68
CA PHE A 497 -14.16 10.74 15.84
C PHE A 497 -13.89 10.15 17.24
N ASN A 498 -13.59 10.97 18.24
CA ASN A 498 -13.32 10.56 19.62
C ASN A 498 -14.58 10.67 20.50
N TYR A 499 -15.25 9.54 20.75
CA TYR A 499 -16.53 9.48 21.49
C TYR A 499 -16.37 9.12 22.97
N TYR A 500 -15.45 8.20 23.31
CA TYR A 500 -15.21 7.74 24.68
C TYR A 500 -13.71 7.80 25.03
N SER A 501 -13.33 7.27 26.21
CA SER A 501 -11.92 7.06 26.61
C SER A 501 -11.10 6.56 25.41
N GLU A 502 -9.97 7.22 25.13
CA GLU A 502 -9.08 6.84 24.04
C GLU A 502 -8.04 5.85 24.56
N VAL A 503 -7.80 4.77 23.81
CA VAL A 503 -6.82 3.73 24.13
C VAL A 503 -6.09 3.31 22.87
N GLU A 504 -4.82 2.94 22.98
CA GLU A 504 -4.07 2.41 21.84
C GLU A 504 -4.58 1.01 21.47
N GLN A 505 -4.51 0.62 20.19
CA GLN A 505 -4.81 -0.77 19.81
C GLN A 505 -3.89 -1.80 20.51
N SER A 506 -2.70 -1.37 20.93
CA SER A 506 -1.81 -2.21 21.75
C SER A 506 -2.36 -2.47 23.15
N ASP A 507 -3.16 -1.55 23.74
CA ASP A 507 -3.74 -1.67 25.09
C ASP A 507 -4.69 -2.88 25.23
N ILE A 508 -5.20 -3.41 24.09
CA ILE A 508 -5.98 -4.64 24.04
C ILE A 508 -5.18 -5.82 24.61
N VAL A 509 -3.89 -5.93 24.28
CA VAL A 509 -3.06 -7.11 24.60
C VAL A 509 -2.84 -7.34 26.09
N PRO A 510 -2.34 -6.38 26.91
CA PRO A 510 -2.20 -6.58 28.35
C PRO A 510 -3.57 -6.72 29.04
N THR A 511 -4.60 -6.05 28.53
CA THR A 511 -5.96 -6.10 29.08
C THR A 511 -6.57 -7.48 28.91
N VAL A 512 -6.54 -8.04 27.69
CA VAL A 512 -7.00 -9.40 27.40
C VAL A 512 -6.15 -10.46 28.10
N ALA A 513 -4.84 -10.26 28.22
CA ALA A 513 -3.94 -11.16 28.96
C ALA A 513 -4.29 -11.28 30.45
N ALA A 514 -4.56 -10.17 31.12
CA ALA A 514 -5.04 -10.20 32.51
C ALA A 514 -6.46 -10.76 32.64
N LEU A 515 -7.39 -10.36 31.74
CA LEU A 515 -8.79 -10.80 31.78
C LEU A 515 -8.98 -12.31 31.56
N LEU A 516 -8.06 -12.97 30.84
CA LEU A 516 -8.07 -14.41 30.56
C LEU A 516 -6.93 -15.19 31.26
N GLY A 517 -6.10 -14.53 32.06
CA GLY A 517 -5.04 -15.16 32.85
C GLY A 517 -3.94 -15.85 32.03
N PHE A 518 -3.22 -15.07 31.22
CA PHE A 518 -1.95 -15.49 30.58
C PHE A 518 -0.91 -14.35 30.60
N PRO A 519 0.40 -14.64 30.38
CA PRO A 519 1.44 -13.62 30.35
C PRO A 519 1.26 -12.57 29.24
N VAL A 520 1.56 -11.31 29.53
CA VAL A 520 1.59 -10.24 28.50
C VAL A 520 2.73 -10.51 27.52
N SER A 521 2.45 -10.41 26.21
CA SER A 521 3.41 -10.68 25.13
C SER A 521 4.71 -9.87 25.29
N LYS A 522 5.89 -10.48 25.10
CA LYS A 522 7.20 -9.85 25.34
C LYS A 522 7.40 -8.51 24.64
N ASN A 523 6.86 -8.37 23.42
CA ASN A 523 7.06 -7.22 22.54
C ASN A 523 5.84 -6.27 22.52
N ASN A 524 4.94 -6.41 23.50
CA ASN A 524 3.80 -5.51 23.69
C ASN A 524 4.26 -4.12 24.16
N LEU A 525 3.68 -3.06 23.59
CA LEU A 525 3.82 -1.67 24.03
C LEU A 525 2.54 -1.12 24.68
N GLY A 526 1.47 -1.93 24.75
CA GLY A 526 0.17 -1.57 25.30
C GLY A 526 0.17 -1.37 26.80
N ALA A 527 -0.65 -0.42 27.24
CA ALA A 527 -1.01 -0.20 28.64
C ALA A 527 -2.25 -1.01 29.03
N PHE A 528 -2.29 -1.57 30.24
CA PHE A 528 -3.50 -2.16 30.80
C PHE A 528 -4.58 -1.08 31.00
N ILE A 529 -5.81 -1.34 30.54
CA ILE A 529 -6.92 -0.38 30.60
C ILE A 529 -7.51 -0.35 32.04
N PRO A 530 -7.36 0.75 32.80
CA PRO A 530 -7.68 0.75 34.24
C PRO A 530 -9.15 0.51 34.58
N GLU A 531 -10.08 0.81 33.66
CA GLU A 531 -11.52 0.53 33.82
C GLU A 531 -11.84 -0.95 34.15
N PHE A 532 -10.93 -1.91 33.87
CA PHE A 532 -11.11 -3.33 34.21
C PHE A 532 -10.54 -3.74 35.58
N LEU A 533 -9.75 -2.90 36.26
CA LEU A 533 -9.22 -3.19 37.61
C LEU A 533 -10.30 -3.57 38.66
N PRO A 534 -11.56 -3.07 38.63
CA PRO A 534 -12.57 -3.44 39.61
C PRO A 534 -13.00 -4.92 39.61
N PHE A 535 -12.65 -5.71 38.59
CA PHE A 535 -12.88 -7.16 38.62
C PHE A 535 -12.12 -7.88 39.75
N TRP A 536 -10.98 -7.34 40.16
CA TRP A 536 -10.18 -7.88 41.25
C TRP A 536 -10.45 -7.05 42.52
N SER A 537 -11.08 -7.64 43.53
CA SER A 537 -11.39 -6.95 44.79
C SER A 537 -10.15 -6.71 45.65
N SER A 538 -9.16 -7.61 45.57
CA SER A 538 -7.87 -7.56 46.25
C SER A 538 -6.99 -6.40 45.75
N PRO A 539 -6.56 -5.46 46.61
CA PRO A 539 -5.56 -4.45 46.26
C PRO A 539 -4.26 -5.04 45.70
N LYS A 540 -3.77 -6.11 46.32
CA LYS A 540 -2.56 -6.84 45.91
C LYS A 540 -2.64 -7.38 44.47
N ASP A 541 -3.83 -7.75 44.01
CA ASP A 541 -4.04 -8.29 42.67
C ASP A 541 -3.99 -7.18 41.62
N LYS A 542 -4.60 -6.01 41.91
CA LYS A 542 -4.49 -4.81 41.07
C LYS A 542 -3.04 -4.35 40.93
N ILE A 543 -2.29 -4.36 42.03
CA ILE A 543 -0.85 -4.06 42.06
C ILE A 543 -0.08 -5.07 41.18
N GLN A 544 -0.36 -6.37 41.29
CA GLN A 544 0.26 -7.39 40.43
C GLN A 544 0.02 -7.13 38.94
N ILE A 545 -1.20 -6.78 38.53
CA ILE A 545 -1.54 -6.57 37.11
C ILE A 545 -0.72 -5.41 36.52
N LEU A 546 -0.70 -4.26 37.20
CA LEU A 546 0.06 -3.09 36.73
C LEU A 546 1.57 -3.32 36.78
N VAL A 547 2.10 -3.95 37.84
CA VAL A 547 3.54 -4.26 37.93
C VAL A 547 3.98 -5.24 36.84
N ARG A 548 3.17 -6.25 36.49
CA ARG A 548 3.49 -7.19 35.40
C ARG A 548 3.53 -6.50 34.04
N ASN A 549 2.58 -5.60 33.74
CA ASN A 549 2.59 -4.83 32.49
C ASN A 549 3.75 -3.82 32.45
N ALA A 550 4.04 -3.14 33.56
CA ALA A 550 5.15 -2.20 33.66
C ALA A 550 6.52 -2.89 33.49
N ARG A 551 6.77 -4.03 34.17
CA ARG A 551 8.00 -4.83 33.99
C ARG A 551 8.12 -5.38 32.56
N GLN A 552 7.02 -5.80 31.94
CA GLN A 552 7.04 -6.28 30.56
C GLN A 552 7.48 -5.18 29.58
N ILE A 553 6.97 -3.95 29.70
CA ILE A 553 7.44 -2.83 28.86
C ILE A 553 8.86 -2.43 29.22
N LEU A 554 9.23 -2.43 30.52
CA LEU A 554 10.60 -2.14 30.96
C LEU A 554 11.63 -3.02 30.26
N ASN A 555 11.35 -4.32 30.08
CA ASN A 555 12.24 -5.23 29.37
C ASN A 555 12.50 -4.82 27.90
N ILE A 556 11.58 -4.09 27.26
CA ILE A 556 11.76 -3.53 25.92
C ILE A 556 12.57 -2.22 25.99
N VAL A 557 12.29 -1.37 26.98
CA VAL A 557 13.03 -0.13 27.24
C VAL A 557 14.51 -0.42 27.52
N THR A 558 14.81 -1.34 28.43
CA THR A 558 16.19 -1.73 28.79
C THR A 558 16.90 -2.49 27.67
N ALA A 559 16.18 -3.26 26.84
CA ALA A 559 16.73 -3.83 25.61
C ALA A 559 17.05 -2.78 24.54
N SER A 560 16.48 -1.57 24.63
CA SER A 560 16.66 -0.47 23.67
C SER A 560 17.67 0.60 24.13
N PHE A 561 17.81 0.81 25.45
CA PHE A 561 18.66 1.85 26.04
C PHE A 561 19.77 1.32 26.97
N GLY A 562 19.76 0.03 27.31
CA GLY A 562 20.59 -0.55 28.38
C GLY A 562 19.86 -0.61 29.73
N PRO A 563 20.27 -1.51 30.65
CA PRO A 563 19.62 -1.67 31.95
C PRO A 563 20.06 -0.64 33.01
N GLU A 564 21.24 -0.05 32.86
CA GLU A 564 22.02 0.66 33.90
C GLU A 564 21.28 1.82 34.61
N LEU A 565 20.30 2.43 33.95
CA LEU A 565 19.46 3.52 34.51
C LEU A 565 18.27 3.02 35.33
N PHE A 566 17.87 1.76 35.16
CA PHE A 566 16.64 1.16 35.70
C PHE A 566 16.88 0.13 36.81
N ASP A 567 18.14 -0.15 37.12
CA ASP A 567 18.54 -0.98 38.27
C ASP A 567 18.03 -0.39 39.60
N LEU A 568 17.78 -1.26 40.58
CA LEU A 568 17.30 -0.86 41.92
C LEU A 568 18.29 0.02 42.69
N VAL A 569 19.57 -0.07 42.37
CA VAL A 569 20.66 0.77 42.89
C VAL A 569 21.55 1.12 41.69
N PRO A 570 21.19 2.13 40.87
CA PRO A 570 21.93 2.47 39.67
C PRO A 570 23.25 3.15 40.03
N SER A 571 24.26 3.04 39.17
CA SER A 571 25.58 3.67 39.38
C SER A 571 25.56 5.19 39.28
N THR A 572 24.44 5.79 38.90
CA THR A 572 24.20 7.24 38.85
C THR A 572 22.71 7.49 39.05
N ASP A 573 22.36 8.47 39.89
CA ASP A 573 20.97 8.81 40.19
C ASP A 573 20.25 9.39 38.95
N PRO A 574 19.25 8.69 38.38
CA PRO A 574 18.53 9.15 37.19
C PRO A 574 17.72 10.43 37.44
N CYS A 575 17.29 10.68 38.68
CA CYS A 575 16.57 11.90 39.06
C CYS A 575 17.48 13.15 39.06
N GLN A 576 18.80 12.98 39.12
CA GLN A 576 19.79 14.06 39.04
C GLN A 576 20.44 14.21 37.65
N LEU A 577 20.14 13.32 36.70
CA LEU A 577 20.58 13.46 35.32
C LEU A 577 19.87 14.62 34.61
N LYS A 578 20.46 15.08 33.50
CA LYS A 578 19.79 16.03 32.61
C LYS A 578 18.44 15.44 32.18
N ARG A 579 17.35 16.20 32.40
CA ARG A 579 15.99 15.76 32.09
C ARG A 579 15.84 15.42 30.60
N THR A 580 15.46 14.17 30.35
CA THR A 580 15.15 13.55 29.07
C THR A 580 14.07 12.51 29.32
N ASP A 581 13.31 12.11 28.30
CA ASP A 581 12.19 11.17 28.46
C ASP A 581 12.64 9.85 29.13
N ILE A 582 13.86 9.39 28.84
CA ILE A 582 14.44 8.17 29.41
C ILE A 582 14.92 8.35 30.87
N SER A 583 15.50 9.50 31.24
CA SER A 583 15.90 9.76 32.63
C SER A 583 14.71 10.07 33.54
N GLU A 584 13.64 10.66 32.99
CA GLU A 584 12.37 10.84 33.70
C GLU A 584 11.69 9.50 33.97
N LEU A 585 11.58 8.62 32.96
CA LEU A 585 11.08 7.25 33.14
C LEU A 585 11.91 6.44 34.15
N ALA A 586 13.24 6.57 34.14
CA ALA A 586 14.12 5.90 35.09
C ALA A 586 13.94 6.40 36.53
N CYS A 587 13.77 7.71 36.72
CA CYS A 587 13.47 8.30 38.02
C CYS A 587 12.11 7.83 38.57
N GLU A 588 11.05 7.89 37.75
CA GLU A 588 9.70 7.45 38.14
C GLU A 588 9.62 5.94 38.42
N TRP A 589 10.41 5.13 37.71
CA TRP A 589 10.49 3.68 37.93
C TRP A 589 10.96 3.30 39.34
N GLN A 590 11.86 4.09 39.94
CA GLN A 590 12.32 3.86 41.32
C GLN A 590 11.17 4.01 42.32
N PHE A 591 10.40 5.11 42.23
CA PHE A 591 9.23 5.35 43.07
C PHE A 591 8.21 4.23 42.94
N ILE A 592 7.84 3.88 41.71
CA ILE A 592 6.85 2.83 41.42
C ILE A 592 7.27 1.50 42.03
N THR A 593 8.53 1.10 41.86
CA THR A 593 9.04 -0.20 42.30
C THR A 593 9.16 -0.29 43.81
N GLN A 594 9.73 0.73 44.47
CA GLN A 594 9.86 0.76 45.92
C GLN A 594 8.47 0.80 46.60
N ARG A 595 7.56 1.64 46.10
CA ARG A 595 6.22 1.78 46.65
C ARG A 595 5.37 0.52 46.46
N ALA A 596 5.46 -0.14 45.29
CA ALA A 596 4.72 -1.37 45.00
C ALA A 596 4.98 -2.51 46.00
N LEU A 597 6.22 -2.67 46.45
CA LEU A 597 6.58 -3.68 47.46
C LEU A 597 5.86 -3.42 48.79
N THR A 598 5.86 -2.16 49.26
CA THR A 598 5.17 -1.79 50.51
C THR A 598 3.66 -2.00 50.43
N LEU A 599 3.03 -1.54 49.34
CA LEU A 599 1.58 -1.67 49.13
C LEU A 599 1.13 -3.13 48.96
N GLY A 600 1.93 -3.95 48.26
CA GLY A 600 1.68 -5.38 48.08
C GLY A 600 1.85 -6.21 49.36
N ALA A 601 2.71 -5.77 50.29
CA ALA A 601 2.88 -6.37 51.61
C ALA A 601 1.77 -5.93 52.58
N GLU A 602 1.38 -4.66 52.58
CA GLU A 602 0.28 -4.14 53.41
C GLU A 602 -1.13 -4.49 52.87
N ASN A 603 -1.21 -5.01 51.64
CA ASN A 603 -2.46 -5.22 50.90
C ASN A 603 -3.36 -3.97 50.86
N LYS A 604 -2.75 -2.79 50.64
CA LYS A 604 -3.44 -1.51 50.52
C LYS A 604 -3.36 -0.98 49.10
N LEU A 605 -4.40 -0.28 48.68
CA LEU A 605 -4.43 0.41 47.40
C LEU A 605 -4.17 1.90 47.64
N ASP A 606 -3.21 2.45 46.91
CA ASP A 606 -2.86 3.87 46.95
C ASP A 606 -3.19 4.45 45.57
N GLN A 607 -4.08 5.45 45.53
CA GLN A 607 -4.56 6.02 44.27
C GLN A 607 -3.46 6.82 43.57
N GLU A 608 -2.57 7.47 44.33
CA GLU A 608 -1.41 8.19 43.78
C GLU A 608 -0.49 7.19 43.06
N TRP A 609 -0.19 6.05 43.69
CA TRP A 609 0.60 4.99 43.06
C TRP A 609 -0.09 4.35 41.84
N LEU A 610 -1.41 4.14 41.87
CA LEU A 610 -2.17 3.65 40.70
C LEU A 610 -2.05 4.60 39.51
N ASP A 611 -2.28 5.90 39.76
CA ASP A 611 -2.29 6.92 38.72
C ASP A 611 -0.88 7.15 38.17
N SER A 612 0.15 7.24 39.04
CA SER A 612 1.56 7.31 38.63
C SER A 612 2.01 6.09 37.84
N THR A 613 1.65 4.87 38.27
CA THR A 613 2.03 3.64 37.55
C THR A 613 1.36 3.56 36.19
N SER A 614 0.07 3.91 36.10
CA SER A 614 -0.67 3.95 34.84
C SER A 614 -0.11 5.03 33.88
N GLN A 615 0.28 6.19 34.41
CA GLN A 615 0.94 7.25 33.64
C GLN A 615 2.33 6.82 33.16
N TRP A 616 3.14 6.16 33.99
CA TRP A 616 4.46 5.66 33.61
C TRP A 616 4.39 4.63 32.49
N ILE A 617 3.45 3.68 32.58
CA ILE A 617 3.17 2.70 31.52
C ILE A 617 2.86 3.44 30.20
N ARG A 618 2.00 4.47 30.23
CA ARG A 618 1.69 5.30 29.05
C ARG A 618 2.84 6.19 28.57
N LYS A 619 3.72 6.67 29.46
CA LYS A 619 4.96 7.39 29.08
C LYS A 619 5.94 6.45 28.37
N ALA A 620 6.15 5.25 28.91
CA ALA A 620 7.03 4.24 28.32
C ALA A 620 6.49 3.74 26.97
N GLN A 621 5.19 3.49 26.87
CA GLN A 621 4.47 3.25 25.61
C GLN A 621 4.75 4.37 24.60
N ASN A 622 4.55 5.65 24.97
CA ASN A 622 4.73 6.77 24.04
C ASN A 622 6.20 6.98 23.62
N LEU A 623 7.17 6.76 24.51
CA LEU A 623 8.59 6.77 24.14
C LEU A 623 8.90 5.65 23.13
N MET A 624 8.54 4.40 23.43
CA MET A 624 8.78 3.29 22.51
C MET A 624 7.99 3.42 21.20
N SER A 625 6.88 4.17 21.21
CA SER A 625 6.10 4.54 20.01
C SER A 625 6.87 5.50 19.10
N SER A 626 7.46 6.55 19.66
CA SER A 626 8.21 7.56 18.89
C SER A 626 9.57 7.04 18.39
N MET A 627 10.17 6.09 19.11
CA MET A 627 11.43 5.40 18.77
C MET A 627 11.42 4.59 17.47
N ALA A 628 10.31 4.49 16.75
CA ALA A 628 10.34 4.08 15.34
C ALA A 628 11.34 4.93 14.51
N SER A 629 11.63 6.15 14.96
CA SER A 629 12.57 7.12 14.37
C SER A 629 14.07 6.87 14.66
N ASN A 630 14.49 5.65 15.00
CA ASN A 630 15.90 5.32 15.23
C ASN A 630 16.69 5.12 13.91
N TYR A 631 16.87 6.19 13.14
CA TYR A 631 17.47 6.16 11.80
C TYR A 631 18.99 5.92 11.80
N ASP A 632 19.49 5.17 10.83
CA ASP A 632 20.93 5.08 10.52
C ASP A 632 21.35 6.38 9.80
N MET A 633 21.65 7.41 10.60
CA MET A 633 22.06 8.74 10.10
C MET A 633 23.25 8.68 9.13
N PRO A 634 24.32 7.87 9.35
CA PRO A 634 25.36 7.64 8.35
C PRO A 634 24.83 7.21 6.97
N ARG A 635 23.89 6.26 6.91
CA ARG A 635 23.25 5.86 5.63
C ARG A 635 22.39 6.96 5.02
N LEU A 636 21.64 7.72 5.84
CA LEU A 636 20.87 8.85 5.33
C LEU A 636 21.76 9.88 4.64
N TYR A 637 22.86 10.28 5.29
CA TYR A 637 23.82 11.23 4.71
C TYR A 637 24.56 10.67 3.49
N LEU A 638 24.93 9.38 3.49
CA LEU A 638 25.53 8.73 2.32
C LEU A 638 24.56 8.68 1.14
N GLY A 639 23.29 8.30 1.37
CA GLY A 639 22.24 8.31 0.36
C GLY A 639 22.02 9.71 -0.22
N LEU A 640 21.89 10.74 0.62
CA LEU A 640 21.76 12.12 0.15
C LEU A 640 23.01 12.57 -0.64
N ALA A 641 24.22 12.24 -0.20
CA ALA A 641 25.45 12.59 -0.91
C ALA A 641 25.53 11.95 -2.31
N LEU A 642 25.14 10.68 -2.43
CA LEU A 642 25.04 9.98 -3.71
C LEU A 642 23.97 10.61 -4.63
N ALA A 643 22.83 11.03 -4.07
CA ALA A 643 21.80 11.74 -4.82
C ALA A 643 22.28 13.12 -5.31
N VAL A 644 23.00 13.88 -4.47
CA VAL A 644 23.61 15.16 -4.87
C VAL A 644 24.67 14.97 -5.96
N MET A 645 25.46 13.90 -5.92
CA MET A 645 26.38 13.55 -7.02
C MET A 645 25.65 13.15 -8.32
N ALA A 646 24.47 12.54 -8.21
CA ALA A 646 23.63 12.29 -9.38
C ALA A 646 23.09 13.62 -9.98
N VAL A 647 22.68 14.57 -9.13
CA VAL A 647 22.26 15.93 -9.55
C VAL A 647 23.39 16.67 -10.28
N THR A 648 24.61 16.67 -9.73
CA THR A 648 25.73 17.38 -10.38
C THR A 648 26.13 16.74 -11.70
N ALA A 649 26.15 15.40 -11.80
CA ALA A 649 26.39 14.68 -13.04
C ALA A 649 25.30 14.98 -14.11
N ALA A 650 24.02 14.98 -13.72
CA ALA A 650 22.90 15.33 -14.61
C ALA A 650 22.95 16.80 -15.05
N ALA A 651 23.27 17.74 -14.15
CA ALA A 651 23.37 19.16 -14.46
C ALA A 651 24.58 19.51 -15.34
N SER A 652 25.70 18.79 -15.21
CA SER A 652 26.86 18.95 -16.09
C SER A 652 26.62 18.46 -17.53
N ALA A 653 25.70 17.53 -17.74
CA ALA A 653 25.48 16.91 -19.05
C ALA A 653 25.06 17.90 -20.17
N PRO A 654 24.04 18.78 -19.98
CA PRO A 654 23.69 19.82 -20.95
C PRO A 654 24.79 20.87 -21.18
N PHE A 655 25.58 21.18 -20.15
CA PHE A 655 26.68 22.15 -20.24
C PHE A 655 27.78 21.65 -21.19
N VAL A 656 28.17 20.38 -21.07
CA VAL A 656 29.11 19.72 -21.99
C VAL A 656 28.54 19.60 -23.41
N GLN A 657 27.23 19.41 -23.56
CA GLN A 657 26.56 19.42 -24.88
C GLN A 657 26.47 20.81 -25.52
N GLY A 658 26.98 21.87 -24.87
CA GLY A 658 26.93 23.23 -25.41
C GLY A 658 25.53 23.83 -25.45
N ILE A 659 24.60 23.34 -24.62
CA ILE A 659 23.21 23.84 -24.51
C ILE A 659 23.19 25.15 -23.68
N ASN A 660 24.11 26.06 -24.01
CA ASN A 660 24.38 27.31 -23.30
C ASN A 660 23.39 28.42 -23.68
N ARG A 661 22.09 28.10 -23.55
CA ARG A 661 20.98 29.06 -23.57
C ARG A 661 20.18 28.91 -22.27
N PRO A 662 20.70 29.37 -21.12
CA PRO A 662 19.99 29.26 -19.83
C PRO A 662 18.58 29.89 -19.87
N GLN A 663 18.39 30.92 -20.70
CA GLN A 663 17.09 31.53 -20.99
C GLN A 663 16.01 30.55 -21.50
N THR A 664 16.38 29.42 -22.13
CA THR A 664 15.42 28.40 -22.60
C THR A 664 15.15 27.31 -21.57
N ALA A 665 16.07 27.06 -20.63
CA ALA A 665 15.90 26.06 -19.57
C ALA A 665 15.35 26.65 -18.25
N PHE A 666 15.35 27.97 -18.10
CA PHE A 666 14.89 28.68 -16.90
C PHE A 666 13.54 28.19 -16.33
N PRO A 667 12.46 27.95 -17.13
CA PRO A 667 11.19 27.48 -16.58
C PRO A 667 11.31 26.12 -15.89
N LEU A 668 12.07 25.18 -16.47
CA LEU A 668 12.31 23.85 -15.90
C LEU A 668 13.10 23.95 -14.58
N VAL A 669 14.13 24.79 -14.54
CA VAL A 669 14.93 25.02 -13.32
C VAL A 669 14.07 25.66 -12.22
N LEU A 670 13.24 26.65 -12.56
CA LEU A 670 12.33 27.30 -11.63
C LEU A 670 11.30 26.32 -11.06
N ILE A 671 10.66 25.50 -11.91
CA ILE A 671 9.73 24.44 -11.48
C ILE A 671 10.43 23.43 -10.57
N SER A 672 11.66 23.01 -10.93
CA SER A 672 12.45 22.06 -10.12
C SER A 672 12.80 22.61 -8.73
N LEU A 673 13.16 23.89 -8.64
CA LEU A 673 13.50 24.55 -7.38
C LEU A 673 12.28 24.84 -6.51
N LEU A 674 11.16 25.27 -7.10
CA LEU A 674 9.90 25.48 -6.37
C LEU A 674 9.34 24.16 -5.84
N TYR A 675 9.35 23.11 -6.66
CA TYR A 675 9.02 21.74 -6.25
C TYR A 675 9.95 21.25 -5.13
N GLY A 676 11.26 21.52 -5.23
CA GLY A 676 12.22 21.20 -4.18
C GLY A 676 11.94 21.90 -2.85
N ALA A 677 11.60 23.19 -2.90
CA ALA A 677 11.32 24.00 -1.71
C ALA A 677 10.04 23.57 -0.98
N MET A 678 8.98 23.20 -1.72
CA MET A 678 7.72 22.75 -1.11
C MET A 678 7.84 21.40 -0.36
N MET A 679 8.85 20.57 -0.66
CA MET A 679 9.08 19.31 0.07
C MET A 679 9.35 19.52 1.57
N PHE A 680 9.74 20.71 2.02
CA PHE A 680 10.05 20.99 3.43
C PHE A 680 8.82 21.36 4.28
N ALA A 681 7.60 21.35 3.72
CA ALA A 681 6.36 21.61 4.46
C ALA A 681 5.35 20.46 4.24
N SER A 682 4.92 19.79 5.32
CA SER A 682 4.03 18.63 5.23
C SER A 682 2.73 18.93 4.48
N SER A 683 2.09 20.07 4.75
CA SER A 683 0.84 20.49 4.09
C SER A 683 0.98 20.74 2.59
N TYR A 684 2.18 21.11 2.10
CA TYR A 684 2.42 21.19 0.65
C TYR A 684 2.74 19.83 0.02
N VAL A 685 3.24 18.87 0.81
CA VAL A 685 3.41 17.47 0.36
C VAL A 685 2.05 16.74 0.33
N GLU A 686 1.16 17.02 1.28
CA GLU A 686 -0.23 16.52 1.27
C GLU A 686 -1.01 17.07 0.07
N GLU A 687 -1.01 18.40 -0.11
CA GLU A 687 -1.78 19.10 -1.15
C GLU A 687 -0.98 19.34 -2.45
N GLU A 688 0.02 18.51 -2.73
CA GLU A 688 0.98 18.68 -3.85
C GLU A 688 0.32 18.84 -5.22
N HIS A 689 -0.84 18.22 -5.42
CA HIS A 689 -1.61 18.30 -6.65
C HIS A 689 -1.88 19.77 -7.07
N HIS A 690 -2.06 20.69 -6.11
CA HIS A 690 -2.21 22.12 -6.37
C HIS A 690 -1.02 22.70 -7.13
N PHE A 691 0.22 22.35 -6.75
CA PHE A 691 1.43 22.83 -7.43
C PHE A 691 1.43 22.44 -8.90
N TRP A 692 1.18 21.16 -9.19
CA TRP A 692 1.16 20.63 -10.56
C TRP A 692 0.05 21.24 -11.41
N TYR A 693 -1.16 21.38 -10.86
CA TYR A 693 -2.27 22.00 -11.58
C TYR A 693 -2.04 23.49 -11.88
N TRP A 694 -1.52 24.27 -10.92
CA TRP A 694 -1.21 25.68 -11.16
C TRP A 694 -0.01 25.86 -12.10
N ALA A 695 1.04 25.06 -11.95
CA ALA A 695 2.20 25.10 -12.84
C ALA A 695 1.83 24.73 -14.29
N ALA A 696 1.02 23.68 -14.51
CA ALA A 696 0.52 23.32 -15.84
C ALA A 696 -0.37 24.41 -16.46
N THR A 697 -1.21 25.07 -15.65
CA THR A 697 -2.06 26.19 -16.10
C THR A 697 -1.22 27.40 -16.52
N LEU A 698 -0.28 27.83 -15.67
CA LEU A 698 0.62 28.96 -15.96
C LEU A 698 1.53 28.67 -17.16
N TRP A 699 1.96 27.41 -17.31
CA TRP A 699 2.79 26.95 -18.42
C TRP A 699 2.05 27.00 -19.77
N LEU A 700 0.80 26.54 -19.84
CA LEU A 700 -0.02 26.68 -21.05
C LEU A 700 -0.29 28.14 -21.41
N ALA A 701 -0.55 29.00 -20.41
CA ALA A 701 -0.71 30.43 -20.64
C ALA A 701 0.58 31.08 -21.18
N PHE A 702 1.75 30.68 -20.64
CA PHE A 702 3.06 31.10 -21.14
C PHE A 702 3.31 30.64 -22.58
N LEU A 703 3.03 29.37 -22.92
CA LEU A 703 3.15 28.88 -24.29
C LEU A 703 2.20 29.57 -25.26
N GLY A 704 0.96 29.87 -24.85
CA GLY A 704 0.01 30.66 -25.63
C GLY A 704 0.51 32.08 -25.90
N ALA A 705 1.00 32.78 -24.87
CA ALA A 705 1.61 34.10 -25.02
C ALA A 705 2.86 34.06 -25.93
N LYS A 706 3.67 33.00 -25.83
CA LYS A 706 4.84 32.74 -26.69
C LYS A 706 4.42 32.55 -28.16
N ALA A 707 3.34 31.81 -28.42
CA ALA A 707 2.79 31.59 -29.77
C ALA A 707 2.19 32.87 -30.39
N ILE A 708 1.44 33.66 -29.62
CA ILE A 708 0.93 34.97 -30.05
C ILE A 708 2.10 35.91 -30.37
N ARG A 709 3.08 36.06 -29.47
CA ARG A 709 4.23 36.95 -29.65
C ARG A 709 5.10 36.58 -30.86
N ARG A 710 5.24 35.28 -31.18
CA ARG A 710 5.98 34.80 -32.36
C ARG A 710 5.27 35.07 -33.69
N SER A 711 3.95 34.91 -33.70
CA SER A 711 3.14 34.96 -34.93
C SER A 711 2.53 36.32 -35.24
N GLY A 712 2.53 37.24 -34.27
CA GLY A 712 1.86 38.54 -34.35
C GLY A 712 0.32 38.44 -34.38
N LYS A 713 -0.26 37.24 -34.20
CA LYS A 713 -1.70 36.98 -34.34
C LYS A 713 -2.28 36.38 -33.07
N PHE A 714 -3.34 37.00 -32.54
CA PHE A 714 -4.04 36.50 -31.36
C PHE A 714 -4.67 35.11 -31.59
N SER A 715 -5.11 34.82 -32.82
CA SER A 715 -5.69 33.52 -33.21
C SER A 715 -4.72 32.33 -33.05
N SER A 716 -3.40 32.57 -33.02
CA SER A 716 -2.41 31.54 -32.71
C SER A 716 -2.45 31.09 -31.24
N GLY A 717 -3.11 31.85 -30.37
CA GLY A 717 -3.39 31.49 -28.98
C GLY A 717 -4.64 30.64 -28.78
N SER A 718 -5.53 30.54 -29.77
CA SER A 718 -6.86 29.93 -29.61
C SER A 718 -6.80 28.48 -29.13
N TRP A 719 -5.87 27.68 -29.67
CA TRP A 719 -5.67 26.29 -29.21
C TRP A 719 -5.19 26.21 -27.77
N TYR A 720 -4.31 27.13 -27.32
CA TYR A 720 -3.88 27.19 -25.93
C TYR A 720 -5.04 27.57 -24.98
N VAL A 721 -6.05 28.34 -25.43
CA VAL A 721 -7.28 28.56 -24.66
C VAL A 721 -8.08 27.26 -24.52
N VAL A 722 -8.19 26.45 -25.58
CA VAL A 722 -8.83 25.12 -25.50
C VAL A 722 -8.07 24.19 -24.53
N ALA A 723 -6.73 24.20 -24.56
CA ALA A 723 -5.92 23.44 -23.62
C ALA A 723 -6.09 23.91 -22.16
N LEU A 724 -6.20 25.22 -21.93
CA LEU A 724 -6.47 25.80 -20.60
C LEU A 724 -7.86 25.40 -20.07
N LEU A 725 -8.88 25.33 -20.94
CA LEU A 725 -10.20 24.82 -20.58
C LEU A 725 -10.15 23.32 -20.24
N ALA A 726 -9.44 22.51 -21.02
CA ALA A 726 -9.24 21.10 -20.74
C ALA A 726 -8.52 20.87 -19.40
N VAL A 727 -7.46 21.64 -19.09
CA VAL A 727 -6.79 21.61 -17.77
C VAL A 727 -7.71 22.09 -16.65
N ARG A 728 -8.58 23.09 -16.89
CA ARG A 728 -9.54 23.57 -15.88
C ARG A 728 -10.56 22.50 -15.49
N VAL A 729 -10.99 21.67 -16.45
CA VAL A 729 -11.86 20.49 -16.21
C VAL A 729 -11.06 19.39 -15.50
N MET A 730 -9.89 19.02 -16.04
CA MET A 730 -9.00 17.98 -15.48
C MET A 730 -8.67 18.22 -14.00
N ARG A 731 -8.40 19.47 -13.61
CA ARG A 731 -8.11 19.89 -12.22
C ARG A 731 -9.24 19.62 -11.22
N SER A 732 -10.48 19.46 -11.68
CA SER A 732 -11.65 19.22 -10.83
C SER A 732 -12.33 17.89 -11.15
N TRP A 733 -11.62 16.96 -11.78
CA TRP A 733 -12.16 15.67 -12.18
C TRP A 733 -12.43 14.76 -10.97
N ASN A 734 -11.37 14.45 -10.22
CA ASN A 734 -11.39 13.88 -8.87
C ASN A 734 -10.81 14.91 -7.88
N GLN A 735 -11.31 14.99 -6.65
CA GLN A 735 -10.53 15.62 -5.57
C GLN A 735 -9.35 14.74 -5.16
N THR A 736 -8.25 15.37 -4.75
CA THR A 736 -7.03 14.71 -4.25
C THR A 736 -6.44 15.50 -3.09
N GLY A 737 -5.39 14.99 -2.45
CA GLY A 737 -4.85 15.53 -1.20
C GLY A 737 -5.49 14.87 0.02
N GLN A 738 -5.32 15.47 1.20
CA GLN A 738 -5.97 15.01 2.44
C GLN A 738 -7.17 15.88 2.78
N LYS A 739 -7.00 17.21 2.72
CA LYS A 739 -7.96 18.17 3.30
C LYS A 739 -9.34 18.16 2.64
N PHE A 740 -9.41 17.81 1.36
CA PHE A 740 -10.64 17.91 0.55
C PHE A 740 -11.00 16.60 -0.19
N ALA A 741 -10.41 15.46 0.18
CA ALA A 741 -10.67 14.19 -0.51
C ALA A 741 -12.16 13.76 -0.47
N GLY A 742 -12.87 14.08 0.61
CA GLY A 742 -14.31 13.85 0.74
C GLY A 742 -15.18 14.77 -0.13
N GLU A 743 -14.70 15.97 -0.47
CA GLU A 743 -15.50 17.04 -1.10
C GLU A 743 -16.00 16.66 -2.51
N PRO A 744 -17.08 17.30 -3.01
CA PRO A 744 -17.62 17.02 -4.33
C PRO A 744 -16.66 17.41 -5.47
N ASP A 745 -16.61 16.60 -6.52
CA ASP A 745 -15.88 16.79 -7.77
C ASP A 745 -16.77 16.45 -8.98
N ILE A 746 -16.23 16.55 -10.20
CA ILE A 746 -16.97 16.23 -11.42
C ILE A 746 -17.39 14.75 -11.45
N VAL A 747 -16.58 13.83 -10.90
CA VAL A 747 -16.96 12.42 -10.83
C VAL A 747 -18.20 12.23 -9.95
N LYS A 748 -18.16 12.66 -8.69
CA LYS A 748 -19.26 12.54 -7.72
C LYS A 748 -20.51 13.32 -8.14
N LEU A 749 -20.36 14.57 -8.62
CA LEU A 749 -21.49 15.45 -8.96
C LEU A 749 -22.11 15.21 -10.33
N PHE A 750 -21.33 14.75 -11.32
CA PHE A 750 -21.78 14.71 -12.71
C PHE A 750 -21.64 13.32 -13.33
N VAL A 751 -20.51 12.63 -13.18
CA VAL A 751 -20.30 11.31 -13.81
C VAL A 751 -21.27 10.26 -13.26
N HIS A 752 -21.44 10.17 -11.94
CA HIS A 752 -22.40 9.25 -11.33
C HIS A 752 -23.86 9.66 -11.56
N GLN A 753 -24.16 10.96 -11.73
CA GLN A 753 -25.53 11.46 -11.98
C GLN A 753 -25.95 11.31 -13.46
N TYR A 754 -25.00 11.35 -14.39
CA TYR A 754 -25.24 11.25 -15.83
C TYR A 754 -24.38 10.16 -16.51
N PRO A 755 -24.55 8.85 -16.18
CA PRO A 755 -23.75 7.78 -16.77
C PRO A 755 -23.80 7.73 -18.31
N ALA A 756 -24.89 8.18 -18.94
CA ALA A 756 -24.97 8.29 -20.39
C ALA A 756 -23.91 9.25 -20.98
N ALA A 757 -23.61 10.37 -20.29
CA ALA A 757 -22.58 11.31 -20.71
C ALA A 757 -21.17 10.71 -20.54
N LEU A 758 -20.94 9.94 -19.46
CA LEU A 758 -19.71 9.16 -19.28
C LEU A 758 -19.48 8.21 -20.44
N TRP A 759 -20.47 7.36 -20.77
CA TRP A 759 -20.31 6.36 -21.82
C TRP A 759 -20.18 6.99 -23.21
N MET A 760 -20.80 8.14 -23.48
CA MET A 760 -20.53 8.90 -24.71
C MET A 760 -19.08 9.41 -24.79
N ALA A 761 -18.49 9.87 -23.68
CA ALA A 761 -17.08 10.27 -23.65
C ALA A 761 -16.13 9.07 -23.80
N ILE A 762 -16.43 7.93 -23.17
CA ILE A 762 -15.69 6.66 -23.33
C ILE A 762 -15.73 6.20 -24.80
N ILE A 763 -16.92 6.11 -25.40
CA ILE A 763 -17.11 5.73 -26.80
C ILE A 763 -16.35 6.68 -27.74
N SER A 764 -16.36 7.98 -27.45
CA SER A 764 -15.61 8.98 -28.21
C SER A 764 -14.09 8.73 -28.17
N MET A 765 -13.52 8.39 -27.01
CA MET A 765 -12.08 8.10 -26.90
C MET A 765 -11.67 6.78 -27.57
N TYR A 766 -12.51 5.75 -27.48
CA TYR A 766 -12.31 4.50 -28.24
C TYR A 766 -12.43 4.74 -29.76
N ALA A 767 -13.33 5.62 -30.22
CA ALA A 767 -13.43 5.98 -31.63
C ALA A 767 -12.22 6.78 -32.13
N ILE A 768 -11.73 7.75 -31.34
CA ILE A 768 -10.55 8.57 -31.67
C ILE A 768 -9.29 7.69 -31.82
N THR A 769 -9.01 6.85 -30.83
CA THR A 769 -7.87 5.89 -30.89
C THR A 769 -8.03 4.88 -32.03
N TRP A 770 -9.26 4.44 -32.34
CA TRP A 770 -9.52 3.59 -33.51
C TRP A 770 -9.13 4.28 -34.82
N PHE A 771 -9.58 5.51 -35.05
CA PHE A 771 -9.22 6.28 -36.24
C PHE A 771 -7.72 6.60 -36.32
N GLN A 772 -7.02 6.73 -35.19
CA GLN A 772 -5.59 7.03 -35.13
C GLN A 772 -4.70 5.81 -35.38
N MET A 773 -5.18 4.59 -35.09
CA MET A 773 -4.51 3.34 -35.50
C MET A 773 -4.53 3.13 -37.02
N LEU A 774 -5.61 3.48 -37.72
CA LEU A 774 -5.81 3.09 -39.12
C LEU A 774 -4.73 3.60 -40.10
N PRO A 775 -4.28 4.89 -40.08
CA PRO A 775 -3.17 5.35 -40.92
C PRO A 775 -1.86 4.60 -40.68
N SER A 776 -1.63 4.16 -39.44
CA SER A 776 -0.43 3.41 -39.07
C SER A 776 -0.42 1.99 -39.66
N LEU A 777 -1.55 1.48 -40.15
CA LEU A 777 -1.71 0.15 -40.74
C LEU A 777 -1.73 0.14 -42.28
N GLU A 778 -1.27 1.20 -42.95
CA GLU A 778 -1.35 1.41 -44.42
C GLU A 778 -0.87 0.25 -45.33
N SER A 779 -0.04 -0.68 -44.85
CA SER A 779 0.42 -1.84 -45.62
C SER A 779 -0.45 -3.09 -45.48
N ILE A 780 -1.48 -3.06 -44.64
CA ILE A 780 -2.49 -4.12 -44.50
C ILE A 780 -3.70 -3.71 -45.36
N PRO A 781 -4.31 -4.61 -46.15
CA PRO A 781 -5.55 -4.32 -46.88
C PRO A 781 -6.61 -3.73 -45.95
N PHE A 782 -7.25 -2.63 -46.37
CA PHE A 782 -8.14 -1.81 -45.51
C PHE A 782 -9.19 -2.63 -44.75
N VAL A 783 -9.80 -3.65 -45.39
CA VAL A 783 -10.77 -4.56 -44.78
C VAL A 783 -10.16 -5.37 -43.63
N ALA A 784 -8.92 -5.85 -43.77
CA ALA A 784 -8.23 -6.56 -42.69
C ALA A 784 -7.75 -5.61 -41.58
N ALA A 785 -7.23 -4.42 -41.93
CA ALA A 785 -6.82 -3.41 -40.95
C ALA A 785 -7.99 -2.95 -40.07
N THR A 786 -9.13 -2.64 -40.69
CA THR A 786 -10.37 -2.29 -39.98
C THR A 786 -10.97 -3.46 -39.19
N SER A 787 -10.91 -4.69 -39.71
CA SER A 787 -11.40 -5.87 -38.98
C SER A 787 -10.59 -6.13 -37.71
N ILE A 788 -9.25 -6.15 -37.80
CA ILE A 788 -8.38 -6.46 -36.66
C ILE A 788 -8.48 -5.36 -35.59
N THR A 789 -8.50 -4.09 -36.00
CA THR A 789 -8.66 -2.96 -35.05
C THR A 789 -10.06 -2.92 -34.43
N SER A 790 -11.12 -3.24 -35.19
CA SER A 790 -12.48 -3.39 -34.64
C SER A 790 -12.56 -4.51 -33.61
N VAL A 791 -11.87 -5.64 -33.81
CA VAL A 791 -11.79 -6.73 -32.80
C VAL A 791 -11.08 -6.26 -31.53
N LEU A 792 -9.97 -5.50 -31.64
CA LEU A 792 -9.32 -4.91 -30.47
C LEU A 792 -10.26 -3.95 -29.72
N ILE A 793 -10.84 -2.97 -30.42
CA ILE A 793 -11.70 -1.95 -29.80
C ILE A 793 -12.95 -2.57 -29.20
N SER A 794 -13.59 -3.52 -29.89
CA SER A 794 -14.78 -4.23 -29.38
C SER A 794 -14.46 -5.11 -28.18
N SER A 795 -13.35 -5.85 -28.18
CA SER A 795 -12.95 -6.66 -27.00
C SER A 795 -12.55 -5.78 -25.81
N ALA A 796 -11.81 -4.69 -26.04
CA ALA A 796 -11.44 -3.75 -24.97
C ALA A 796 -12.67 -3.06 -24.36
N PHE A 797 -13.60 -2.60 -25.20
CA PHE A 797 -14.84 -1.97 -24.76
C PHE A 797 -15.77 -2.97 -24.03
N THR A 798 -15.97 -4.18 -24.56
CA THR A 798 -16.83 -5.21 -23.92
C THR A 798 -16.20 -5.85 -22.69
N PHE A 799 -14.88 -5.78 -22.53
CA PHE A 799 -14.20 -6.00 -21.25
C PHE A 799 -14.50 -4.85 -20.28
N LYS A 800 -14.21 -3.60 -20.65
CA LYS A 800 -14.36 -2.45 -19.75
C LYS A 800 -15.81 -2.27 -19.28
N LEU A 801 -16.78 -2.50 -20.16
CA LEU A 801 -18.21 -2.54 -19.83
C LEU A 801 -18.53 -3.58 -18.75
N ALA A 802 -18.10 -4.83 -18.93
CA ALA A 802 -18.37 -5.89 -17.96
C ALA A 802 -17.59 -5.69 -16.64
N PHE A 803 -16.37 -5.14 -16.70
CA PHE A 803 -15.62 -4.73 -15.52
C PHE A 803 -16.42 -3.69 -14.73
N THR A 804 -16.87 -2.61 -15.37
CA THR A 804 -17.66 -1.56 -14.72
C THR A 804 -19.02 -2.08 -14.23
N ALA A 805 -19.61 -3.07 -14.89
CA ALA A 805 -20.85 -3.71 -14.40
C ALA A 805 -20.68 -4.49 -13.08
N ALA A 806 -19.45 -4.93 -12.74
CA ALA A 806 -19.14 -5.55 -11.45
C ALA A 806 -18.62 -4.54 -10.42
N ASP A 807 -17.72 -3.67 -10.86
CA ASP A 807 -17.04 -2.62 -10.08
C ASP A 807 -18.03 -1.53 -9.61
N ALA A 808 -18.73 -0.89 -10.55
CA ALA A 808 -19.60 0.27 -10.36
C ALA A 808 -20.93 0.10 -11.15
N PRO A 809 -21.80 -0.85 -10.78
CA PRO A 809 -23.00 -1.22 -11.54
C PRO A 809 -23.98 -0.06 -11.77
N GLU A 810 -23.99 0.94 -10.90
CA GLU A 810 -24.80 2.17 -11.05
C GLU A 810 -24.38 3.03 -12.25
N LEU A 811 -23.15 2.87 -12.75
CA LEU A 811 -22.70 3.47 -14.02
C LEU A 811 -23.15 2.67 -15.25
N VAL A 812 -23.72 1.47 -15.09
CA VAL A 812 -24.16 0.58 -16.19
C VAL A 812 -25.69 0.53 -16.23
N VAL A 813 -26.27 1.56 -16.84
CA VAL A 813 -27.72 1.79 -16.93
C VAL A 813 -28.20 2.01 -18.38
N GLY A 814 -29.51 1.92 -18.59
CA GLY A 814 -30.13 2.19 -19.89
C GLY A 814 -29.59 1.32 -21.03
N PHE A 815 -29.27 1.94 -22.18
CA PHE A 815 -28.76 1.23 -23.36
C PHE A 815 -27.45 0.47 -23.08
N VAL A 816 -26.63 0.97 -22.15
CA VAL A 816 -25.33 0.40 -21.80
C VAL A 816 -25.52 -0.91 -21.03
N LYS A 817 -26.52 -0.96 -20.14
CA LYS A 817 -26.96 -2.22 -19.52
C LYS A 817 -27.49 -3.19 -20.57
N THR A 818 -28.40 -2.75 -21.44
CA THR A 818 -28.95 -3.58 -22.53
C THR A 818 -27.87 -4.12 -23.49
N LEU A 819 -26.71 -3.46 -23.56
CA LEU A 819 -25.54 -3.96 -24.29
C LEU A 819 -24.72 -4.96 -23.46
N ASN A 820 -24.51 -4.72 -22.17
CA ASN A 820 -23.83 -5.64 -21.26
C ASN A 820 -24.54 -7.00 -21.17
N ASP A 821 -25.86 -6.97 -20.96
CA ASP A 821 -26.70 -8.16 -20.77
C ASP A 821 -26.66 -9.10 -22.00
N LYS A 822 -26.42 -8.57 -23.21
CA LYS A 822 -26.21 -9.36 -24.44
C LYS A 822 -24.90 -10.14 -24.48
N PHE A 823 -23.95 -9.82 -23.59
CA PHE A 823 -22.68 -10.53 -23.44
C PHE A 823 -22.59 -11.27 -22.09
N GLU A 824 -23.70 -11.51 -21.41
CA GLU A 824 -23.74 -12.22 -20.13
C GLU A 824 -23.15 -13.65 -20.25
N GLY A 825 -22.58 -14.17 -19.15
CA GLY A 825 -21.96 -15.50 -19.09
C GLY A 825 -20.47 -15.59 -19.46
N GLN A 826 -19.87 -14.59 -20.14
CA GLN A 826 -18.41 -14.56 -20.32
C GLN A 826 -17.69 -13.90 -19.14
N SER A 827 -16.79 -14.65 -18.48
CA SER A 827 -16.02 -14.18 -17.33
C SER A 827 -15.06 -13.03 -17.65
N LEU A 828 -14.87 -12.12 -16.68
CA LEU A 828 -13.95 -10.98 -16.79
C LEU A 828 -12.52 -11.41 -17.12
N LEU A 829 -12.07 -12.50 -16.48
CA LEU A 829 -10.77 -13.13 -16.71
C LEU A 829 -10.52 -13.48 -18.18
N TRP A 830 -11.52 -14.06 -18.86
CA TRP A 830 -11.39 -14.41 -20.27
C TRP A 830 -11.33 -13.17 -21.15
N ARG A 831 -12.24 -12.21 -20.93
CA ARG A 831 -12.28 -10.94 -21.69
C ARG A 831 -10.96 -10.18 -21.59
N ALA A 832 -10.42 -9.98 -20.38
CA ALA A 832 -9.14 -9.31 -20.16
C ALA A 832 -7.98 -10.00 -20.91
N ARG A 833 -7.94 -11.34 -20.88
CA ARG A 833 -6.92 -12.12 -21.61
C ARG A 833 -7.03 -11.97 -23.13
N VAL A 834 -8.24 -11.95 -23.69
CA VAL A 834 -8.44 -11.67 -25.12
C VAL A 834 -7.88 -10.30 -25.49
N VAL A 835 -8.19 -9.25 -24.70
CA VAL A 835 -7.66 -7.89 -24.92
C VAL A 835 -6.13 -7.89 -24.88
N PHE A 836 -5.52 -8.51 -23.88
CA PHE A 836 -4.05 -8.55 -23.74
C PHE A 836 -3.38 -9.34 -24.88
N ILE A 837 -3.97 -10.44 -25.34
CA ILE A 837 -3.46 -11.22 -26.47
C ILE A 837 -3.51 -10.39 -27.77
N VAL A 838 -4.63 -9.71 -28.05
CA VAL A 838 -4.77 -8.89 -29.26
C VAL A 838 -3.84 -7.66 -29.21
N LEU A 839 -3.70 -6.99 -28.07
CA LEU A 839 -2.72 -5.93 -27.85
C LEU A 839 -1.28 -6.42 -28.07
N GLY A 840 -0.93 -7.57 -27.48
CA GLY A 840 0.40 -8.17 -27.62
C GLY A 840 0.75 -8.51 -29.07
N LEU A 841 -0.17 -9.16 -29.80
CA LEU A 841 0.01 -9.50 -31.21
C LEU A 841 0.18 -8.25 -32.09
N LEU A 842 -0.64 -7.22 -31.89
CA LEU A 842 -0.53 -5.96 -32.64
C LEU A 842 0.75 -5.19 -32.29
N SER A 843 1.18 -5.22 -31.03
CA SER A 843 2.45 -4.61 -30.60
C SER A 843 3.65 -5.34 -31.21
N THR A 844 3.64 -6.67 -31.23
CA THR A 844 4.67 -7.48 -31.90
C THR A 844 4.71 -7.20 -33.40
N PHE A 845 3.55 -7.13 -34.07
CA PHE A 845 3.47 -6.74 -35.48
C PHE A 845 4.04 -5.34 -35.72
N ALA A 846 3.70 -4.37 -34.89
CA ALA A 846 4.23 -3.01 -34.97
C ALA A 846 5.77 -3.01 -34.85
N ILE A 847 6.33 -3.69 -33.85
CA ILE A 847 7.78 -3.76 -33.63
C ILE A 847 8.50 -4.41 -34.82
N VAL A 848 8.02 -5.58 -35.29
CA VAL A 848 8.64 -6.31 -36.42
C VAL A 848 8.60 -5.47 -37.70
N ARG A 849 7.48 -4.79 -37.98
CA ARG A 849 7.37 -3.87 -39.13
C ARG A 849 8.26 -2.63 -38.95
N GLY A 850 8.33 -2.07 -37.75
CA GLY A 850 9.13 -0.88 -37.44
C GLY A 850 10.64 -1.09 -37.60
N VAL A 851 11.15 -2.27 -37.26
CA VAL A 851 12.55 -2.66 -37.47
C VAL A 851 12.94 -2.67 -38.96
N SER A 852 11.97 -2.74 -39.88
CA SER A 852 12.21 -2.61 -41.33
C SER A 852 12.48 -1.17 -41.80
N GLY A 853 12.35 -0.17 -40.90
CA GLY A 853 12.83 1.20 -41.10
C GLY A 853 11.97 2.13 -41.96
N GLY A 854 12.40 3.39 -42.07
CA GLY A 854 11.79 4.42 -42.90
C GLY A 854 10.36 4.77 -42.49
N ARG A 855 9.40 4.72 -43.43
CA ARG A 855 7.99 4.98 -43.11
C ARG A 855 7.40 3.97 -42.13
N HIS A 856 7.93 2.74 -42.12
CA HIS A 856 7.44 1.68 -41.25
C HIS A 856 7.83 1.88 -39.78
N ALA A 857 9.04 2.38 -39.51
CA ALA A 857 9.49 2.84 -38.20
C ALA A 857 8.52 3.87 -37.58
N ILE A 858 8.16 4.89 -38.37
CA ILE A 858 7.25 5.98 -37.96
C ILE A 858 5.86 5.43 -37.60
N SER A 859 5.29 4.63 -38.49
CA SER A 859 3.96 4.04 -38.32
C SER A 859 3.92 3.05 -37.16
N ALA A 860 5.00 2.31 -36.92
CA ALA A 860 5.13 1.41 -35.77
C ALA A 860 5.08 2.17 -34.43
N THR A 861 5.86 3.23 -34.25
CA THR A 861 5.84 3.98 -32.98
C THR A 861 4.50 4.69 -32.75
N ARG A 862 3.84 5.19 -33.80
CA ARG A 862 2.47 5.75 -33.69
C ARG A 862 1.46 4.69 -33.28
N LEU A 863 1.45 3.52 -33.93
CA LEU A 863 0.60 2.39 -33.55
C LEU A 863 0.84 1.94 -32.11
N LEU A 864 2.10 1.91 -31.64
CA LEU A 864 2.43 1.56 -30.26
C LEU A 864 1.94 2.58 -29.22
N HIS A 865 1.84 3.87 -29.56
CA HIS A 865 1.20 4.87 -28.70
C HIS A 865 -0.30 4.62 -28.55
N GLU A 866 -1.01 4.31 -29.64
CA GLU A 866 -2.45 3.98 -29.59
C GLU A 866 -2.71 2.67 -28.80
N LEU A 867 -1.89 1.63 -29.03
CA LEU A 867 -2.00 0.35 -28.31
C LEU A 867 -1.71 0.52 -26.81
N LEU A 868 -0.70 1.34 -26.44
CA LEU A 868 -0.43 1.68 -25.06
C LEU A 868 -1.57 2.50 -24.43
N THR A 869 -2.21 3.40 -25.20
CA THR A 869 -3.37 4.18 -24.75
C THR A 869 -4.57 3.27 -24.50
N ILE A 870 -4.83 2.29 -25.37
CA ILE A 870 -5.88 1.28 -25.16
C ILE A 870 -5.57 0.40 -23.93
N PHE A 871 -4.30 0.03 -23.72
CA PHE A 871 -3.88 -0.69 -22.51
C PHE A 871 -4.07 0.15 -21.23
N ALA A 872 -3.69 1.43 -21.25
CA ALA A 872 -3.86 2.36 -20.13
C ALA A 872 -5.35 2.61 -19.81
N MET A 873 -6.20 2.80 -20.81
CA MET A 873 -7.67 2.87 -20.64
C MET A 873 -8.25 1.56 -20.08
N THR A 874 -7.71 0.41 -20.47
CA THR A 874 -8.11 -0.91 -19.94
C THR A 874 -7.81 -1.04 -18.45
N GLN A 875 -6.65 -0.53 -17.99
CA GLN A 875 -6.24 -0.51 -16.58
C GLN A 875 -6.75 0.69 -15.76
N SER A 876 -7.58 1.57 -16.35
CA SER A 876 -8.17 2.72 -15.64
C SER A 876 -9.60 2.42 -15.21
N ARG A 877 -10.06 2.97 -14.07
CA ARG A 877 -11.50 3.03 -13.75
C ARG A 877 -12.26 3.76 -14.87
N ALA A 878 -13.49 3.35 -15.18
CA ALA A 878 -14.24 3.91 -16.31
C ALA A 878 -14.47 5.42 -16.17
N ALA A 879 -14.72 5.91 -14.94
CA ALA A 879 -14.84 7.33 -14.62
C ALA A 879 -13.59 8.16 -14.99
N ASN A 880 -12.41 7.54 -15.09
CA ASN A 880 -11.15 8.22 -15.43
C ASN A 880 -10.81 8.16 -16.94
N ILE A 881 -11.49 7.33 -17.75
CA ILE A 881 -11.22 7.25 -19.20
C ILE A 881 -11.38 8.61 -19.93
N PRO A 882 -12.35 9.50 -19.59
CA PRO A 882 -12.42 10.82 -20.20
C PRO A 882 -11.20 11.73 -19.95
N LEU A 883 -10.33 11.43 -18.97
CA LEU A 883 -9.07 12.15 -18.80
C LEU A 883 -8.12 11.96 -19.99
N PHE A 884 -8.15 10.80 -20.65
CA PHE A 884 -7.38 10.55 -21.87
C PHE A 884 -7.90 11.40 -23.03
N LEU A 885 -9.22 11.65 -23.09
CA LEU A 885 -9.82 12.57 -24.08
C LEU A 885 -9.38 14.02 -23.83
N LEU A 886 -9.34 14.48 -22.57
CA LEU A 886 -8.80 15.80 -22.21
C LEU A 886 -7.29 15.90 -22.53
N ALA A 887 -6.52 14.86 -22.21
CA ALA A 887 -5.09 14.78 -22.53
C ALA A 887 -4.83 14.79 -24.06
N HIS A 888 -5.71 14.17 -24.84
CA HIS A 888 -5.68 14.21 -26.30
C HIS A 888 -5.99 15.60 -26.86
N ILE A 889 -6.99 16.28 -26.30
CA ILE A 889 -7.30 17.69 -26.65
C ILE A 889 -6.10 18.60 -26.36
N ILE A 890 -5.44 18.44 -25.21
CA ILE A 890 -4.22 19.20 -24.85
C ILE A 890 -3.07 18.87 -25.81
N TYR A 891 -2.86 17.59 -26.15
CA TYR A 891 -1.83 17.17 -27.10
C TYR A 891 -2.04 17.79 -28.49
N CYS A 892 -3.26 17.76 -29.04
CA CYS A 892 -3.58 18.38 -30.32
C CYS A 892 -3.48 19.91 -30.32
N ALA A 893 -3.68 20.55 -29.16
CA ALA A 893 -3.64 22.00 -29.01
C ALA A 893 -2.21 22.59 -28.92
N ILE A 894 -1.19 21.76 -28.72
CA ILE A 894 0.20 22.19 -28.53
C ILE A 894 0.96 22.16 -29.86
N ASP A 895 1.51 23.32 -30.30
CA ASP A 895 2.35 23.39 -31.52
C ASP A 895 3.76 22.81 -31.28
N ALA A 896 3.83 21.49 -31.40
CA ALA A 896 5.04 20.67 -31.35
C ALA A 896 6.21 21.21 -32.21
N LYS A 897 5.91 21.79 -33.38
CA LYS A 897 6.93 22.19 -34.36
C LYS A 897 7.67 23.42 -33.88
N GLN A 898 6.95 24.38 -33.29
CA GLN A 898 7.51 25.63 -32.78
C GLN A 898 8.06 25.54 -31.34
N MET A 899 7.82 24.45 -30.61
CA MET A 899 8.42 24.26 -29.28
C MET A 899 9.94 24.09 -29.36
N THR A 900 10.64 24.57 -28.33
CA THR A 900 12.02 24.15 -28.05
C THR A 900 12.00 22.81 -27.31
N LEU A 901 13.12 22.08 -27.29
CA LEU A 901 13.22 20.83 -26.55
C LEU A 901 12.98 21.00 -25.04
N ALA A 902 13.39 22.14 -24.47
CA ALA A 902 13.10 22.49 -23.09
C ALA A 902 11.60 22.73 -22.86
N ASP A 903 10.89 23.32 -23.83
CA ASP A 903 9.42 23.43 -23.76
C ASP A 903 8.76 22.04 -23.75
N ILE A 904 9.22 21.12 -24.61
CA ILE A 904 8.69 19.75 -24.70
C ILE A 904 8.92 19.01 -23.39
N THR A 905 10.13 19.08 -22.83
CA THR A 905 10.47 18.40 -21.57
C THR A 905 9.68 18.96 -20.39
N THR A 906 9.56 20.29 -20.29
CA THR A 906 8.78 20.95 -19.24
C THR A 906 7.31 20.56 -19.32
N SER A 907 6.73 20.51 -20.53
CA SER A 907 5.36 20.05 -20.75
C SER A 907 5.19 18.58 -20.33
N SER A 908 6.14 17.72 -20.67
CA SER A 908 6.11 16.30 -20.33
C SER A 908 6.05 16.07 -18.82
N ILE A 909 6.95 16.72 -18.05
CA ILE A 909 6.96 16.61 -16.58
C ILE A 909 5.63 17.12 -16.00
N LEU A 910 5.19 18.32 -16.40
CA LEU A 910 3.98 18.94 -15.86
C LEU A 910 2.73 18.09 -16.12
N PHE A 911 2.56 17.52 -17.32
CA PHE A 911 1.39 16.71 -17.64
C PHE A 911 1.50 15.26 -17.15
N GLN A 912 2.70 14.68 -17.01
CA GLN A 912 2.87 13.41 -16.30
C GLN A 912 2.34 13.55 -14.86
N HIS A 913 2.85 14.50 -14.07
CA HIS A 913 2.37 14.68 -12.70
C HIS A 913 0.90 15.14 -12.64
N ALA A 914 0.49 16.14 -13.42
CA ALA A 914 -0.90 16.63 -13.36
C ALA A 914 -1.93 15.57 -13.78
N SER A 915 -1.61 14.64 -14.69
CA SER A 915 -2.53 13.55 -15.04
C SER A 915 -2.58 12.41 -14.01
N PHE A 916 -1.49 12.16 -13.26
CA PHE A 916 -1.50 11.26 -12.11
C PHE A 916 -2.47 11.75 -11.03
N PHE A 917 -2.37 13.02 -10.62
CA PHE A 917 -3.29 13.58 -9.63
C PHE A 917 -4.73 13.69 -10.18
N ALA A 918 -4.92 14.03 -11.46
CA ALA A 918 -6.27 14.11 -12.03
C ALA A 918 -7.01 12.76 -12.05
N ALA A 919 -6.27 11.64 -12.09
CA ALA A 919 -6.83 10.30 -12.00
C ALA A 919 -7.19 9.86 -10.56
N GLY A 920 -6.97 10.70 -9.55
CA GLY A 920 -7.23 10.40 -8.14
C GLY A 920 -6.01 9.96 -7.33
N GLY A 921 -4.83 9.83 -7.96
CA GLY A 921 -3.59 9.52 -7.26
C GLY A 921 -3.15 10.65 -6.33
N SER A 922 -2.52 10.32 -5.20
CA SER A 922 -1.96 11.28 -4.25
C SER A 922 -0.60 10.83 -3.74
N ASN A 923 -0.01 11.52 -2.75
CA ASN A 923 1.16 11.02 -2.04
C ASN A 923 0.81 10.01 -0.92
N ALA A 924 -0.47 9.73 -0.65
CA ALA A 924 -0.90 8.75 0.35
C ALA A 924 -1.06 7.35 -0.26
N ILE A 925 -0.63 6.31 0.46
CA ILE A 925 -0.72 4.91 0.01
C ILE A 925 -2.18 4.47 -0.14
N SER A 926 -3.08 5.09 0.63
CA SER A 926 -4.54 4.97 0.52
C SER A 926 -5.13 5.39 -0.84
N SER A 927 -4.33 5.95 -1.75
CA SER A 927 -4.73 6.29 -3.12
C SER A 927 -4.17 5.37 -4.21
N VAL A 928 -3.52 4.25 -3.83
CA VAL A 928 -3.06 3.22 -4.79
C VAL A 928 -4.24 2.35 -5.20
N ASP A 929 -4.75 2.53 -6.42
CA ASP A 929 -5.87 1.74 -6.93
C ASP A 929 -5.42 0.33 -7.33
N LEU A 930 -5.84 -0.67 -6.54
CA LEU A 930 -5.60 -2.09 -6.82
C LEU A 930 -6.71 -2.76 -7.65
N SER A 931 -7.85 -2.10 -7.88
CA SER A 931 -9.03 -2.69 -8.57
C SER A 931 -8.69 -3.27 -9.95
N SER A 932 -7.75 -2.64 -10.66
CA SER A 932 -7.31 -3.04 -12.00
C SER A 932 -6.02 -3.88 -11.99
N ALA A 933 -5.33 -4.02 -10.86
CA ALA A 933 -4.07 -4.76 -10.76
C ALA A 933 -4.21 -6.26 -11.04
N TYR A 934 -5.42 -6.81 -10.89
CA TYR A 934 -5.73 -8.23 -11.11
C TYR A 934 -6.32 -8.56 -12.49
N ASN A 935 -6.43 -7.57 -13.39
CA ASN A 935 -7.01 -7.77 -14.72
C ASN A 935 -6.27 -8.87 -15.52
N GLY A 936 -6.96 -9.95 -15.87
CA GLY A 936 -6.41 -11.09 -16.63
C GLY A 936 -5.62 -12.11 -15.79
N ILE A 937 -5.40 -11.85 -14.51
CA ILE A 937 -4.71 -12.72 -13.55
C ILE A 937 -5.72 -13.71 -12.92
N ALA A 938 -5.29 -14.95 -12.66
CA ALA A 938 -6.17 -16.03 -12.14
C ALA A 938 -5.69 -16.63 -10.80
N GLY A 939 -4.73 -15.97 -10.16
CA GLY A 939 -4.02 -16.40 -8.96
C GLY A 939 -2.80 -15.50 -8.79
N PHE A 940 -2.46 -15.15 -7.55
CA PHE A 940 -1.52 -14.08 -7.25
C PHE A 940 -0.13 -14.29 -7.85
N ASN A 941 0.50 -13.18 -8.25
CA ASN A 941 1.87 -13.12 -8.72
C ASN A 941 2.43 -11.71 -8.55
N VAL A 942 3.29 -11.51 -7.54
CA VAL A 942 3.90 -10.22 -7.15
C VAL A 942 4.34 -9.37 -8.34
N VAL A 943 5.07 -9.97 -9.28
CA VAL A 943 5.66 -9.26 -10.43
C VAL A 943 4.57 -8.79 -11.40
N THR A 944 3.60 -9.65 -11.74
CA THR A 944 2.54 -9.29 -12.69
C THR A 944 1.54 -8.32 -12.07
N VAL A 945 1.15 -8.54 -10.81
CA VAL A 945 0.27 -7.64 -10.04
C VAL A 945 0.95 -6.28 -9.87
N GLY A 946 2.20 -6.24 -9.42
CA GLY A 946 2.96 -4.99 -9.23
C GLY A 946 3.15 -4.19 -10.53
N ILE A 947 3.36 -4.85 -11.67
CA ILE A 947 3.37 -4.19 -12.99
C ILE A 947 2.00 -3.58 -13.31
N LEU A 948 0.90 -4.31 -13.10
CA LEU A 948 -0.44 -3.78 -13.38
C LEU A 948 -0.89 -2.71 -12.37
N THR A 949 -0.48 -2.78 -11.09
CA THR A 949 -0.64 -1.71 -10.11
C THR A 949 0.09 -0.44 -10.55
N PHE A 950 1.34 -0.56 -11.02
CA PHE A 950 2.05 0.59 -11.56
C PHE A 950 1.34 1.15 -12.81
N VAL A 951 0.92 0.30 -13.75
CA VAL A 951 0.27 0.74 -15.00
C VAL A 951 -1.10 1.40 -14.75
N SER A 952 -1.92 0.90 -13.83
CA SER A 952 -3.21 1.50 -13.48
C SER A 952 -3.06 2.88 -12.84
N ASN A 953 -2.10 3.03 -11.92
CA ASN A 953 -1.88 4.28 -11.19
C ASN A 953 -1.07 5.32 -12.00
N TRP A 954 -0.15 4.90 -12.87
CA TRP A 954 0.61 5.76 -13.79
C TRP A 954 0.03 5.80 -15.22
N ALA A 955 -1.25 5.46 -15.40
CA ALA A 955 -1.89 5.39 -16.72
C ALA A 955 -1.83 6.72 -17.51
N GLY A 956 -2.06 7.86 -16.83
CA GLY A 956 -1.87 9.21 -17.39
C GLY A 956 -0.41 9.53 -17.73
N PRO A 957 0.55 9.37 -16.79
CA PRO A 957 1.98 9.45 -17.08
C PRO A 957 2.46 8.62 -18.28
N LEU A 958 2.00 7.37 -18.43
CA LEU A 958 2.34 6.48 -19.55
C LEU A 958 1.87 7.03 -20.91
N TYR A 959 0.64 7.58 -20.96
CA TYR A 959 0.16 8.31 -22.13
C TYR A 959 1.07 9.51 -22.44
N TRP A 960 1.40 10.33 -21.45
CA TRP A 960 2.21 11.54 -21.67
C TRP A 960 3.67 11.24 -22.05
N THR A 961 4.31 10.20 -21.55
CA THR A 961 5.64 9.78 -22.01
C THR A 961 5.62 9.36 -23.48
N SER A 962 4.68 8.51 -23.88
CA SER A 962 4.61 8.01 -25.26
C SER A 962 4.18 9.11 -26.25
N ALA A 963 3.25 9.98 -25.86
CA ALA A 963 2.92 11.21 -26.60
C ALA A 963 4.16 12.12 -26.75
N THR A 964 4.95 12.30 -25.69
CA THR A 964 6.21 13.06 -25.74
C THR A 964 7.20 12.42 -26.72
N THR A 965 7.27 11.09 -26.78
CA THR A 965 8.13 10.38 -27.74
C THR A 965 7.77 10.72 -29.19
N ALA A 966 6.47 10.85 -29.51
CA ALA A 966 6.01 11.26 -30.82
C ALA A 966 6.43 12.71 -31.17
N LEU A 967 6.37 13.64 -30.21
CA LEU A 967 6.85 15.03 -30.37
C LEU A 967 8.36 15.06 -30.67
N LEU A 968 9.15 14.24 -29.96
CA LEU A 968 10.61 14.12 -30.17
C LEU A 968 10.96 13.54 -31.54
N LEU A 969 10.16 12.59 -32.04
CA LEU A 969 10.37 11.99 -33.36
C LEU A 969 10.05 12.95 -34.51
N ASP A 970 9.01 13.76 -34.37
CA ASP A 970 8.70 14.81 -35.36
C ASP A 970 9.79 15.91 -35.34
N LYS A 971 10.38 16.22 -34.16
CA LYS A 971 11.58 17.07 -34.03
C LYS A 971 12.83 16.48 -34.68
N PHE A 972 13.10 15.19 -34.48
CA PHE A 972 14.21 14.49 -35.13
C PHE A 972 14.11 14.56 -36.67
N ARG A 973 12.89 14.40 -37.23
CA ARG A 973 12.65 14.52 -38.68
C ARG A 973 12.72 15.95 -39.23
N ALA A 974 12.60 16.97 -38.37
CA ALA A 974 12.93 18.36 -38.73
C ALA A 974 14.45 18.62 -38.83
N GLY A 975 15.29 17.61 -38.58
CA GLY A 975 16.75 17.69 -38.66
C GLY A 975 17.45 17.87 -37.30
N GLU A 976 16.70 18.01 -36.20
CA GLU A 976 17.25 18.18 -34.85
C GLU A 976 17.86 16.85 -34.35
N ARG A 977 19.18 16.67 -34.55
CA ARG A 977 19.90 15.47 -34.09
C ARG A 977 20.11 15.49 -32.58
N GLY A 978 20.05 14.31 -31.95
CA GLY A 978 20.35 14.13 -30.52
C GLY A 978 19.23 14.52 -29.55
N VAL A 979 18.05 14.94 -30.04
CA VAL A 979 16.91 15.42 -29.23
C VAL A 979 16.51 14.48 -28.09
N PHE A 980 16.57 13.16 -28.28
CA PHE A 980 16.28 12.21 -27.20
C PHE A 980 17.29 12.33 -26.04
N TRP A 981 18.59 12.29 -26.31
CA TRP A 981 19.62 12.40 -25.27
C TRP A 981 19.59 13.73 -24.52
N GLN A 982 19.28 14.82 -25.23
CA GLN A 982 19.12 16.14 -24.63
C GLN A 982 17.85 16.22 -23.76
N HIS A 983 16.75 15.58 -24.19
CA HIS A 983 15.51 15.45 -23.41
C HIS A 983 15.73 14.60 -22.16
N THR A 984 16.39 13.43 -22.29
CA THR A 984 16.80 12.59 -21.17
C THR A 984 17.68 13.35 -20.18
N ALA A 985 18.61 14.20 -20.62
CA ALA A 985 19.41 15.02 -19.72
C ALA A 985 18.57 16.00 -18.89
N LEU A 986 17.63 16.70 -19.54
CA LEU A 986 16.71 17.63 -18.87
C LEU A 986 15.75 16.92 -17.91
N LEU A 987 15.25 15.73 -18.27
CA LEU A 987 14.48 14.86 -17.36
C LEU A 987 15.33 14.38 -16.17
N SER A 988 16.56 13.92 -16.41
CA SER A 988 17.46 13.45 -15.35
C SER A 988 17.78 14.54 -14.33
N ILE A 989 17.89 15.81 -14.74
CA ILE A 989 18.04 16.94 -13.81
C ILE A 989 16.83 17.04 -12.88
N PHE A 990 15.62 17.04 -13.42
CA PHE A 990 14.41 17.09 -12.59
C PHE A 990 14.29 15.84 -11.68
N ALA A 991 14.50 14.64 -12.21
CA ALA A 991 14.41 13.39 -11.47
C ALA A 991 15.41 13.35 -10.30
N THR A 992 16.71 13.55 -10.57
CA THR A 992 17.76 13.59 -9.54
C THR A 992 17.50 14.67 -8.49
N ALA A 993 17.09 15.88 -8.89
CA ALA A 993 16.76 16.95 -7.96
C ALA A 993 15.55 16.60 -7.09
N SER A 994 14.49 16.03 -7.69
CA SER A 994 13.26 15.65 -6.98
C SER A 994 13.54 14.70 -5.82
N VAL A 995 14.35 13.65 -6.04
CA VAL A 995 14.68 12.68 -5.00
C VAL A 995 15.68 13.24 -3.98
N ALA A 996 16.65 14.06 -4.40
CA ALA A 996 17.57 14.71 -3.48
C ALA A 996 16.85 15.68 -2.53
N PHE A 997 15.87 16.45 -3.01
CA PHE A 997 15.04 17.32 -2.17
C PHE A 997 14.14 16.53 -1.21
N VAL A 998 13.51 15.43 -1.66
CA VAL A 998 12.72 14.56 -0.76
C VAL A 998 13.61 13.93 0.32
N MET A 999 14.80 13.44 -0.03
CA MET A 999 15.78 12.90 0.94
C MET A 999 16.23 13.96 1.96
N ALA A 1000 16.54 15.17 1.49
CA ALA A 1000 16.92 16.29 2.38
C ALA A 1000 15.78 16.70 3.31
N ALA A 1001 14.55 16.79 2.80
CA ALA A 1001 13.36 17.05 3.60
C ALA A 1001 13.12 15.94 4.64
N CYS A 1002 13.27 14.67 4.27
CA CYS A 1002 13.15 13.54 5.20
C CYS A 1002 14.22 13.57 6.31
N ILE A 1003 15.45 14.02 6.03
CA ILE A 1003 16.49 14.22 7.07
C ILE A 1003 16.16 15.39 8.00
N VAL A 1004 15.72 16.53 7.44
CA VAL A 1004 15.40 17.74 8.22
C VAL A 1004 14.16 17.51 9.09
N MET A 1005 13.12 16.90 8.52
CA MET A 1005 11.82 16.66 9.15
C MET A 1005 11.74 15.28 9.85
N ARG A 1006 12.88 14.61 10.09
CA ARG A 1006 12.93 13.23 10.64
C ARG A 1006 12.28 13.05 12.01
N THR A 1007 12.17 14.15 12.78
CA THR A 1007 11.51 14.22 14.10
C THR A 1007 10.15 14.95 14.05
N HIS A 1008 9.61 15.21 12.86
CA HIS A 1008 8.31 15.85 12.69
C HIS A 1008 7.18 14.84 12.92
N LEU A 1009 6.07 15.29 13.51
CA LEU A 1009 4.91 14.42 13.83
C LEU A 1009 4.43 13.60 12.62
N PHE A 1010 4.40 14.23 11.45
CA PHE A 1010 3.95 13.60 10.20
C PHE A 1010 5.05 12.87 9.39
N ILE A 1011 6.20 12.52 10.00
CA ILE A 1011 7.29 11.81 9.31
C ILE A 1011 6.80 10.48 8.71
N TRP A 1012 5.98 9.72 9.45
CA TRP A 1012 5.41 8.44 8.98
C TRP A 1012 4.18 8.58 8.10
N THR A 1013 3.45 9.69 8.18
CA THR A 1013 2.12 9.86 7.57
C THR A 1013 2.13 10.66 6.28
N VAL A 1014 3.18 11.46 6.06
CA VAL A 1014 3.34 12.33 4.88
C VAL A 1014 4.70 12.09 4.21
N PHE A 1015 5.79 12.20 4.95
CA PHE A 1015 7.14 12.14 4.38
C PHE A 1015 7.55 10.72 3.96
N SER A 1016 7.27 9.68 4.76
CA SER A 1016 7.52 8.28 4.40
C SER A 1016 6.73 7.82 3.17
N PRO A 1017 5.41 8.08 3.05
CA PRO A 1017 4.67 7.89 1.79
C PRO A 1017 5.31 8.65 0.63
N LYS A 1018 5.60 9.96 0.80
CA LYS A 1018 6.20 10.77 -0.27
C LYS A 1018 7.54 10.23 -0.74
N TYR A 1019 8.35 9.68 0.17
CA TYR A 1019 9.60 9.02 -0.16
C TYR A 1019 9.37 7.76 -1.01
N LEU A 1020 8.42 6.88 -0.66
CA LEU A 1020 8.08 5.73 -1.51
C LEU A 1020 7.54 6.16 -2.89
N TYR A 1021 6.70 7.19 -2.96
CA TYR A 1021 6.27 7.76 -4.24
C TYR A 1021 7.46 8.32 -5.03
N ALA A 1022 8.43 8.99 -4.39
CA ALA A 1022 9.66 9.44 -5.05
C ALA A 1022 10.49 8.26 -5.60
N MET A 1023 10.51 7.11 -4.91
CA MET A 1023 11.10 5.87 -5.44
C MET A 1023 10.36 5.37 -6.69
N ALA A 1024 9.02 5.34 -6.69
CA ALA A 1024 8.23 4.93 -7.85
C ALA A 1024 8.42 5.89 -9.05
N TRP A 1025 8.38 7.21 -8.80
CA TRP A 1025 8.62 8.23 -9.83
C TRP A 1025 10.03 8.15 -10.42
N ASN A 1026 11.05 7.80 -9.64
CA ASN A 1026 12.43 7.72 -10.12
C ASN A 1026 12.77 6.36 -10.76
N ILE A 1027 12.45 5.24 -10.09
CA ILE A 1027 12.84 3.91 -10.56
C ILE A 1027 11.89 3.41 -11.65
N ALA A 1028 10.57 3.45 -11.44
CA ALA A 1028 9.62 2.95 -12.43
C ALA A 1028 9.36 4.01 -13.53
N GLN A 1029 8.85 5.19 -13.19
CA GLN A 1029 8.46 6.17 -14.20
C GLN A 1029 9.65 6.83 -14.90
N HIS A 1030 10.74 7.17 -14.20
CA HIS A 1030 11.89 7.80 -14.87
C HIS A 1030 12.81 6.78 -15.56
N LEU A 1031 13.36 5.77 -14.87
CA LEU A 1031 14.26 4.81 -15.52
C LEU A 1031 13.55 3.85 -16.49
N LEU A 1032 12.48 3.16 -16.07
CA LEU A 1032 11.83 2.15 -16.94
C LEU A 1032 10.95 2.79 -18.03
N VAL A 1033 10.20 3.84 -17.73
CA VAL A 1033 9.26 4.45 -18.69
C VAL A 1033 9.90 5.60 -19.49
N ASN A 1034 10.37 6.67 -18.84
CA ASN A 1034 10.91 7.85 -19.54
C ASN A 1034 12.27 7.62 -20.21
N ILE A 1035 13.09 6.68 -19.74
CA ILE A 1035 14.34 6.28 -20.42
C ILE A 1035 14.14 4.98 -21.20
N GLY A 1036 13.67 3.90 -20.57
CA GLY A 1036 13.50 2.59 -21.20
C GLY A 1036 12.46 2.57 -22.33
N LEU A 1037 11.17 2.70 -22.00
CA LEU A 1037 10.08 2.61 -22.98
C LEU A 1037 10.15 3.74 -24.02
N SER A 1038 10.33 4.99 -23.58
CA SER A 1038 10.51 6.15 -24.47
C SER A 1038 11.71 5.97 -25.41
N GLY A 1039 12.84 5.46 -24.89
CA GLY A 1039 14.04 5.19 -25.67
C GLY A 1039 13.85 4.08 -26.70
N ALA A 1040 13.15 3.01 -26.36
CA ALA A 1040 12.80 1.94 -27.30
C ALA A 1040 11.85 2.43 -28.41
N LEU A 1041 10.82 3.21 -28.05
CA LEU A 1041 9.87 3.81 -28.99
C LEU A 1041 10.55 4.86 -29.91
N PHE A 1042 11.49 5.65 -29.39
CA PHE A 1042 12.27 6.61 -30.16
C PHE A 1042 13.27 5.91 -31.09
N TRP A 1043 14.02 4.93 -30.59
CA TRP A 1043 14.93 4.11 -31.41
C TRP A 1043 14.17 3.43 -32.56
N LEU A 1044 13.01 2.84 -32.28
CA LEU A 1044 12.19 2.20 -33.31
C LEU A 1044 11.72 3.22 -34.34
N GLY A 1045 11.28 4.41 -33.91
CA GLY A 1045 10.78 5.48 -34.78
C GLY A 1045 11.84 6.29 -35.54
N THR A 1046 13.14 5.99 -35.33
CA THR A 1046 14.29 6.62 -36.01
C THR A 1046 15.04 5.66 -36.96
N ARG A 1047 14.54 4.43 -37.13
CA ARG A 1047 15.04 3.43 -38.10
C ARG A 1047 14.61 3.70 -39.55
#